data_AF-A0A815FZX2-F1
#
_entry.id   AF-A0A815FZX2-F1
#
_cell.length_a   1.000
_cell.length_b   1.000
_cell.length_c   1.000
_cell.angle_alpha   90.00
_cell.angle_beta   90.00
_cell.angle_gamma   90.00
#
_symmetry.space_group_name_H-M   'P 1'
#
loop_
_entity.id
_entity.type
_entity.pdbx_description
1 polymer ?
#
loop_
_entity_poly.entity_id
_entity_poly.type
_entity_poly.pdbx_seq_one_letter_code
_entity_poly.pdbx_strand_id
1 'polypeptide(L)'
;MASNQQQYNEQLQLLQQRFPEESNHKFLRLLHKYDGDVHQVRGYLVQQEFRKKKLDSLETRFGSALAALQPTSEPLKRACLLKLMERFGGDVNYVQKYLKACEQKRSDKTNDSNQSEDTYREGLKLKYATQLAELSTAGINTHLPCVLKNLEKSQGDVNKVLKIMEVHIEKKDKLNELATKYENQIAQLEADGIKIKNKRYLIQLLEKANGQIDIVKQLLAERNEQKHHVNSSTEENKDNISFSKNRQELSIDDIDTIKQLRSAGIHGNPAKILSVFHECNDSIDMTIARLAKEREQRKQQSEKRVQQRVVLAEIHDAYVTINNQDDWPKDIEQVYLDGNNMMFVIDSLRRLCLNRAGRKTERAIADIAAAWNEHMHIPNVNLIFDSTRQLDQVGSIKVSSAQPSYKTTDDMLIEIAQRTNNQHTIIVTSDRALAIQLKHEGCLLVKPYSWFAHCAMILTPDLIKHEESKDMSTTKKTYYELDELARRIAKIDELSIDDIDTIKQLRSAGIHGNPAKILSVFHECNDSIDMTIARLEKEREQRKQKSEKRVQQRVVLAEIHDAYVTINNQHDWPKDIEQVYLDGNNMMFVIDSLRRLCLNRAGKKTERAITDIAAAWNEHMHIPNVDLIFDSTRQLDQVGSIKVSSAQPSYKTTDDMLIEIAQRTNNQHTIIVTSDRALAIQLKHEGCLLVKPYAWFAHCAMILTPDLIKHEESKDMSTTKKTYYDLDELARRIAKIDL
;
A
#
# COMPACT_ATOMS: atom_id res chain seq x y z
N MET A 1 9.56 5.22 -50.52
CA MET A 1 10.71 5.82 -49.78
C MET A 1 10.89 7.31 -50.04
N ALA A 2 10.74 7.83 -51.28
CA ALA A 2 10.89 9.26 -51.56
C ALA A 2 9.93 10.21 -50.79
N SER A 3 8.68 9.77 -50.53
CA SER A 3 7.68 10.57 -49.78
C SER A 3 8.09 10.87 -48.33
N ASN A 4 8.64 9.87 -47.62
CA ASN A 4 9.04 10.04 -46.23
C ASN A 4 10.27 10.96 -46.08
N GLN A 5 11.15 10.98 -47.08
CA GLN A 5 12.34 11.83 -47.06
C GLN A 5 11.98 13.30 -47.32
N GLN A 6 10.97 13.57 -48.14
CA GLN A 6 10.46 14.92 -48.37
C GLN A 6 9.74 15.46 -47.12
N GLN A 7 8.87 14.67 -46.50
CA GLN A 7 8.19 15.03 -45.26
C GLN A 7 9.19 15.29 -44.11
N TYR A 8 10.26 14.49 -44.03
CA TYR A 8 11.32 14.68 -43.03
C TYR A 8 12.09 15.99 -43.26
N ASN A 9 12.38 16.36 -44.51
CA ASN A 9 13.06 17.60 -44.85
C ASN A 9 12.20 18.84 -44.54
N GLU A 10 10.89 18.79 -44.83
CA GLU A 10 9.95 19.86 -44.49
C GLU A 10 9.84 20.06 -42.96
N GLN A 11 9.80 18.97 -42.22
CA GLN A 11 9.79 18.99 -40.75
C GLN A 11 11.09 19.54 -40.15
N LEU A 12 12.24 19.20 -40.73
CA LEU A 12 13.54 19.76 -40.35
C LEU A 12 13.57 21.27 -40.59
N GLN A 13 13.02 21.74 -41.71
CA GLN A 13 12.96 23.15 -42.07
C GLN A 13 12.08 23.96 -41.12
N LEU A 14 10.95 23.40 -40.66
CA LEU A 14 10.09 24.02 -39.63
C LEU A 14 10.79 24.15 -38.27
N LEU A 15 11.59 23.16 -37.88
CA LEU A 15 12.38 23.22 -36.65
C LEU A 15 13.51 24.26 -36.74
N GLN A 16 14.19 24.35 -37.90
CA GLN A 16 15.24 25.34 -38.17
C GLN A 16 14.70 26.77 -38.17
N GLN A 17 13.52 27.02 -38.75
CA GLN A 17 12.91 28.35 -38.75
C GLN A 17 12.60 28.84 -37.34
N ARG A 18 12.21 27.94 -36.44
CA ARG A 18 11.81 28.30 -35.06
C ARG A 18 12.98 28.35 -34.09
N PHE A 19 14.02 27.55 -34.31
CA PHE A 19 15.21 27.46 -33.45
C PHE A 19 16.49 27.60 -34.29
N PRO A 20 16.75 28.78 -34.89
CA PRO A 20 17.84 28.95 -35.85
C PRO A 20 19.24 28.75 -35.25
N GLU A 21 19.36 28.87 -33.93
CA GLU A 21 20.62 28.71 -33.17
C GLU A 21 21.04 27.23 -32.98
N GLU A 22 20.15 26.28 -33.26
CA GLU A 22 20.41 24.86 -33.02
C GLU A 22 20.91 24.18 -34.29
N SER A 23 21.98 23.39 -34.17
CA SER A 23 22.59 22.75 -35.33
C SER A 23 21.71 21.64 -35.91
N ASN A 24 21.76 21.46 -37.24
CA ASN A 24 21.06 20.38 -37.95
C ASN A 24 21.35 19.00 -37.35
N HIS A 25 22.59 18.79 -36.91
CA HIS A 25 23.00 17.55 -36.27
C HIS A 25 22.25 17.31 -34.94
N LYS A 26 21.95 18.36 -34.17
CA LYS A 26 21.15 18.25 -32.94
C LYS A 26 19.69 17.91 -33.24
N PHE A 27 19.10 18.54 -34.26
CA PHE A 27 17.73 18.18 -34.68
C PHE A 27 17.63 16.73 -35.13
N LEU A 28 18.57 16.26 -35.94
CA LEU A 28 18.61 14.87 -36.40
C LEU A 28 18.72 13.88 -35.24
N ARG A 29 19.58 14.16 -34.24
CA ARG A 29 19.67 13.34 -33.02
C ARG A 29 18.36 13.35 -32.21
N LEU A 30 17.68 14.48 -32.13
CA LEU A 30 16.42 14.60 -31.37
C LEU A 30 15.25 13.94 -32.10
N LEU A 31 15.15 14.11 -33.42
CA LEU A 31 14.17 13.40 -34.25
C LEU A 31 14.40 11.89 -34.15
N HIS A 32 15.64 11.41 -34.22
CA HIS A 32 15.92 9.99 -33.97
C HIS A 32 15.58 9.57 -32.53
N LYS A 33 15.76 10.45 -31.54
CA LYS A 33 15.45 10.13 -30.14
C LYS A 33 13.94 10.01 -29.88
N TYR A 34 13.12 10.75 -30.62
CA TYR A 34 11.65 10.78 -30.50
C TYR A 34 10.97 10.20 -31.73
N ASP A 35 11.59 9.23 -32.40
CA ASP A 35 11.00 8.44 -33.50
C ASP A 35 10.38 9.27 -34.64
N GLY A 36 10.97 10.44 -34.94
CA GLY A 36 10.49 11.38 -35.96
C GLY A 36 9.34 12.28 -35.51
N ASP A 37 8.87 12.19 -34.26
CA ASP A 37 7.82 13.05 -33.72
C ASP A 37 8.33 14.48 -33.48
N VAL A 38 8.04 15.36 -34.42
CA VAL A 38 8.40 16.78 -34.40
C VAL A 38 7.77 17.52 -33.23
N HIS A 39 6.57 17.13 -32.77
CA HIS A 39 5.92 17.79 -31.64
C HIS A 39 6.65 17.51 -30.34
N GLN A 40 7.15 16.28 -30.16
CA GLN A 40 8.00 15.94 -29.01
C GLN A 40 9.37 16.60 -29.08
N VAL A 41 9.99 16.66 -30.25
CA VAL A 41 11.25 17.41 -30.45
C VAL A 41 11.05 18.88 -30.12
N ARG A 42 9.98 19.48 -30.63
CA ARG A 42 9.61 20.88 -30.33
C ARG A 42 9.35 21.09 -28.85
N GLY A 43 8.57 20.22 -28.20
CA GLY A 43 8.31 20.29 -26.76
C GLY A 43 9.59 20.22 -25.94
N TYR A 44 10.52 19.33 -26.31
CA TYR A 44 11.82 19.21 -25.68
C TYR A 44 12.67 20.47 -25.85
N LEU A 45 12.70 21.07 -27.05
CA LEU A 45 13.47 22.28 -27.33
C LEU A 45 12.90 23.51 -26.60
N VAL A 46 11.57 23.68 -26.59
CA VAL A 46 10.92 24.72 -25.77
C VAL A 46 11.26 24.56 -24.29
N GLN A 47 11.25 23.32 -23.79
CA GLN A 47 11.64 23.05 -22.40
C GLN A 47 13.13 23.34 -22.14
N GLN A 48 14.02 23.08 -23.12
CA GLN A 48 15.43 23.46 -23.01
C GLN A 48 15.62 24.97 -22.99
N GLU A 49 14.96 25.72 -23.89
CA GLU A 49 14.99 27.18 -23.89
C GLU A 49 14.47 27.75 -22.58
N PHE A 50 13.36 27.21 -22.07
CA PHE A 50 12.83 27.61 -20.77
C PHE A 50 13.84 27.37 -19.64
N ARG A 51 14.50 26.21 -19.62
CA ARG A 51 15.56 25.92 -18.64
C ARG A 51 16.75 26.86 -18.79
N LYS A 52 17.12 27.22 -20.01
CA LYS A 52 18.21 28.18 -20.31
C LYS A 52 17.83 29.58 -19.81
N LYS A 53 16.67 30.11 -20.21
CA LYS A 53 16.16 31.41 -19.74
C LYS A 53 16.01 31.47 -18.22
N LYS A 54 15.53 30.39 -17.60
CA LYS A 54 15.47 30.30 -16.14
C LYS A 54 16.87 30.35 -15.51
N LEU A 55 17.83 29.62 -16.08
CA LEU A 55 19.23 29.67 -15.62
C LEU A 55 19.84 31.06 -15.81
N ASP A 56 19.64 31.71 -16.95
CA ASP A 56 20.14 33.06 -17.24
C ASP A 56 19.51 34.10 -16.30
N SER A 57 18.22 33.96 -15.97
CA SER A 57 17.54 34.77 -14.97
C SER A 57 18.10 34.57 -13.56
N LEU A 58 18.38 33.32 -13.17
CA LEU A 58 19.03 33.02 -11.90
C LEU A 58 20.47 33.55 -11.87
N GLU A 59 21.20 33.45 -12.98
CA GLU A 59 22.55 33.99 -13.11
C GLU A 59 22.56 35.51 -12.99
N THR A 60 21.59 36.19 -13.58
CA THR A 60 21.44 37.65 -13.44
C THR A 60 21.10 38.03 -11.99
N ARG A 61 20.26 37.23 -11.32
CA ARG A 61 19.80 37.50 -9.96
C ARG A 61 20.83 37.14 -8.87
N PHE A 62 21.61 36.09 -9.08
CA PHE A 62 22.51 35.52 -8.08
C PHE A 62 23.97 35.45 -8.51
N GLY A 63 24.35 35.93 -9.70
CA GLY A 63 25.71 35.81 -10.24
C GLY A 63 26.78 36.41 -9.34
N SER A 64 26.51 37.57 -8.72
CA SER A 64 27.43 38.19 -7.74
C SER A 64 27.56 37.37 -6.45
N ALA A 65 26.46 36.78 -5.95
CA ALA A 65 26.47 35.90 -4.78
C ALA A 65 27.18 34.56 -5.08
N LEU A 66 27.00 34.05 -6.30
CA LEU A 66 27.69 32.87 -6.81
C LEU A 66 29.20 33.12 -6.95
N ALA A 67 29.63 34.32 -7.36
CA ALA A 67 31.04 34.69 -7.43
C ALA A 67 31.69 34.79 -6.03
N ALA A 68 30.91 35.09 -4.99
CA ALA A 68 31.36 35.13 -3.60
C ALA A 68 31.49 33.74 -2.94
N LEU A 69 30.96 32.68 -3.56
CA LEU A 69 31.24 31.30 -3.15
C LEU A 69 32.67 30.93 -3.57
N GLN A 70 33.59 30.84 -2.62
CA GLN A 70 34.91 30.27 -2.89
C GLN A 70 34.78 28.81 -3.34
N PRO A 71 35.56 28.35 -4.35
CA PRO A 71 35.47 27.00 -4.86
C PRO A 71 35.84 25.97 -3.78
N THR A 72 34.94 25.03 -3.48
CA THR A 72 35.30 23.81 -2.75
C THR A 72 36.02 22.83 -3.69
N SER A 73 36.67 21.80 -3.14
CA SER A 73 37.60 20.91 -3.86
C SER A 73 37.01 20.12 -5.03
N GLU A 74 35.69 20.08 -5.17
CA GLU A 74 35.00 19.66 -6.39
C GLU A 74 33.91 20.69 -6.76
N PRO A 75 34.06 21.46 -7.85
CA PRO A 75 33.05 22.43 -8.23
C PRO A 75 31.77 21.71 -8.69
N LEU A 76 30.71 21.82 -7.89
CA LEU A 76 29.36 21.51 -8.35
C LEU A 76 29.07 22.26 -9.65
N LYS A 77 28.39 21.60 -10.59
CA LYS A 77 27.97 22.24 -11.85
C LYS A 77 27.24 23.56 -11.52
N ARG A 78 27.65 24.65 -12.16
CA ARG A 78 27.14 26.03 -11.96
C ARG A 78 25.60 26.10 -11.84
N ALA A 79 24.89 25.39 -12.71
CA ALA A 79 23.43 25.31 -12.69
C ALA A 79 22.83 24.75 -11.39
N CYS A 80 23.55 23.87 -10.70
CA CYS A 80 23.13 23.32 -9.42
C CYS A 80 23.28 24.35 -8.29
N LEU A 81 24.39 25.11 -8.32
CA LEU A 81 24.63 26.19 -7.36
C LEU A 81 23.59 27.30 -7.49
N LEU A 82 23.25 27.71 -8.72
CA LEU A 82 22.18 28.70 -8.95
C LEU A 82 20.81 28.27 -8.42
N LYS A 83 20.47 26.97 -8.52
CA LYS A 83 19.23 26.44 -7.95
C LYS A 83 19.26 26.37 -6.42
N LEU A 84 20.42 26.09 -5.83
CA LEU A 84 20.59 26.17 -4.38
C LEU A 84 20.47 27.62 -3.90
N MET A 85 21.05 28.58 -4.63
CA MET A 85 20.88 30.00 -4.38
C MET A 85 19.40 30.39 -4.44
N GLU A 86 18.67 29.99 -5.49
CA GLU A 86 17.21 30.22 -5.58
C GLU A 86 16.48 29.68 -4.34
N ARG A 87 16.79 28.44 -3.93
CA ARG A 87 16.17 27.78 -2.78
C ARG A 87 16.43 28.47 -1.45
N PHE A 88 17.62 29.05 -1.27
CA PHE A 88 18.02 29.73 -0.05
C PHE A 88 17.98 31.26 -0.20
N GLY A 89 17.22 31.77 -1.17
CA GLY A 89 17.00 33.21 -1.35
C GLY A 89 18.25 34.02 -1.71
N GLY A 90 19.33 33.38 -2.16
CA GLY A 90 20.63 33.99 -2.44
C GLY A 90 21.55 34.11 -1.24
N ASP A 91 21.22 33.51 -0.09
CA ASP A 91 22.07 33.54 1.10
C ASP A 91 23.30 32.62 0.93
N VAL A 92 24.45 33.26 0.70
CA VAL A 92 25.73 32.59 0.49
C VAL A 92 26.15 31.75 1.70
N ASN A 93 25.88 32.21 2.93
CA ASN A 93 26.29 31.51 4.15
C ASN A 93 25.49 30.21 4.33
N TYR A 94 24.19 30.25 4.05
CA TYR A 94 23.36 29.04 4.09
C TYR A 94 23.75 28.04 3.01
N VAL A 95 24.02 28.51 1.79
CA VAL A 95 24.50 27.62 0.72
C VAL A 95 25.84 27.00 1.09
N GLN A 96 26.80 27.76 1.61
CA GLN A 96 28.08 27.22 2.09
C GLN A 96 27.91 26.19 3.21
N LYS A 97 27.07 26.48 4.21
CA LYS A 97 26.77 25.55 5.30
C LYS A 97 26.14 24.26 4.78
N TYR A 98 25.23 24.35 3.81
CA TYR A 98 24.61 23.20 3.17
C TYR A 98 25.61 22.36 2.37
N LEU A 99 26.52 23.00 1.62
CA LEU A 99 27.57 22.32 0.88
C LEU A 99 28.54 21.60 1.80
N LYS A 100 29.00 22.26 2.88
CA LYS A 100 29.83 21.62 3.91
C LYS A 100 29.13 20.43 4.57
N ALA A 101 27.84 20.53 4.87
CA ALA A 101 27.07 19.41 5.40
C ALA A 101 26.92 18.26 4.39
N CYS A 102 26.83 18.54 3.09
CA CYS A 102 26.82 17.52 2.05
C CYS A 102 28.19 16.84 1.88
N GLU A 103 29.27 17.62 1.94
CA GLU A 103 30.64 17.11 1.92
C GLU A 103 30.92 16.25 3.14
N GLN A 104 30.52 16.69 4.34
CA GLN A 104 30.62 15.90 5.56
C GLN A 104 29.82 14.59 5.46
N LYS A 105 28.57 14.64 4.97
CA LYS A 105 27.79 13.41 4.75
C LYS A 105 28.39 12.48 3.70
N ARG A 106 29.10 13.03 2.71
CA ARG A 106 29.84 12.23 1.73
C ARG A 106 31.07 11.61 2.38
N SER A 107 31.87 12.36 3.12
CA SER A 107 33.04 11.84 3.85
C SER A 107 32.65 10.76 4.85
N ASP A 108 31.57 10.98 5.60
CA ASP A 108 31.04 10.03 6.57
C ASP A 108 30.54 8.75 5.84
N LYS A 109 29.87 8.89 4.69
CA LYS A 109 29.47 7.73 3.87
C LYS A 109 30.63 7.00 3.22
N THR A 110 31.63 7.69 2.68
CA THR A 110 32.80 7.04 2.06
C THR A 110 33.65 6.31 3.10
N ASN A 111 33.69 6.79 4.35
CA ASN A 111 34.40 6.11 5.43
C ASN A 111 33.59 4.95 6.04
N ASP A 112 32.25 5.00 6.08
CA ASP A 112 31.46 3.91 6.67
C ASP A 112 30.95 2.84 5.67
N SER A 113 30.59 3.18 4.43
CA SER A 113 29.89 2.21 3.54
C SER A 113 30.79 1.43 2.60
N ASN A 114 31.86 2.04 2.10
CA ASN A 114 32.76 1.37 1.15
C ASN A 114 33.90 0.65 1.87
N GLN A 115 34.45 1.23 2.94
CA GLN A 115 35.41 0.52 3.79
C GLN A 115 34.78 -0.67 4.50
N SER A 116 33.51 -0.59 4.95
CA SER A 116 32.86 -1.74 5.62
C SER A 116 32.51 -2.88 4.66
N GLU A 117 32.04 -2.62 3.43
CA GLU A 117 31.78 -3.70 2.48
C GLU A 117 33.06 -4.40 2.03
N ASP A 118 34.13 -3.66 1.76
CA ASP A 118 35.40 -4.26 1.33
C ASP A 118 36.10 -4.99 2.47
N THR A 119 36.14 -4.42 3.69
CA THR A 119 36.66 -5.14 4.87
C THR A 119 35.79 -6.34 5.23
N TYR A 120 34.47 -6.27 5.09
CA TYR A 120 33.57 -7.41 5.27
C TYR A 120 33.83 -8.50 4.23
N ARG A 121 34.01 -8.13 2.95
CA ARG A 121 34.34 -9.09 1.89
C ARG A 121 35.69 -9.73 2.11
N GLU A 122 36.71 -8.97 2.50
CA GLU A 122 38.02 -9.54 2.87
C GLU A 122 37.91 -10.46 4.10
N GLY A 123 37.10 -10.09 5.09
CA GLY A 123 36.78 -10.94 6.24
C GLY A 123 36.10 -12.25 5.84
N LEU A 124 35.16 -12.22 4.90
CA LEU A 124 34.52 -13.43 4.35
C LEU A 124 35.48 -14.28 3.51
N LYS A 125 36.36 -13.65 2.72
CA LYS A 125 37.40 -14.37 1.97
C LYS A 125 38.34 -15.13 2.92
N LEU A 126 38.77 -14.49 4.00
CA LEU A 126 39.62 -15.12 5.00
C LEU A 126 38.87 -16.25 5.73
N LYS A 127 37.61 -16.00 6.13
CA LYS A 127 36.77 -16.98 6.84
C LYS A 127 36.49 -18.24 6.01
N TYR A 128 36.31 -18.10 4.70
CA TYR A 128 35.97 -19.19 3.79
C TYR A 128 37.11 -19.57 2.84
N ALA A 129 38.37 -19.31 3.21
CA ALA A 129 39.53 -19.51 2.32
C ALA A 129 39.63 -20.95 1.78
N THR A 130 39.42 -21.95 2.63
CA THR A 130 39.46 -23.37 2.25
C THR A 130 38.33 -23.73 1.27
N GLN A 131 37.11 -23.28 1.54
CA GLN A 131 35.95 -23.51 0.69
C GLN A 131 36.09 -22.79 -0.67
N LEU A 132 36.70 -21.60 -0.68
CA LEU A 132 37.01 -20.90 -1.92
C LEU A 132 38.07 -21.66 -2.72
N ALA A 133 39.09 -22.24 -2.10
CA ALA A 133 40.05 -23.09 -2.80
C ALA A 133 39.35 -24.31 -3.45
N GLU A 134 38.47 -24.99 -2.71
CA GLU A 134 37.68 -26.12 -3.24
C GLU A 134 36.79 -25.72 -4.42
N LEU A 135 36.06 -24.61 -4.31
CA LEU A 135 35.25 -24.08 -5.40
C LEU A 135 36.09 -23.69 -6.61
N SER A 136 37.31 -23.16 -6.40
CA SER A 136 38.24 -22.83 -7.47
C SER A 136 38.74 -24.09 -8.20
N THR A 137 39.02 -25.17 -7.47
CA THR A 137 39.40 -26.47 -8.05
C THR A 137 38.24 -27.07 -8.87
N ALA A 138 36.99 -26.82 -8.46
CA ALA A 138 35.80 -27.17 -9.23
C ALA A 138 35.50 -26.24 -10.43
N GLY A 139 36.40 -25.30 -10.74
CA GLY A 139 36.29 -24.40 -11.91
C GLY A 139 35.36 -23.19 -11.70
N ILE A 140 34.89 -22.94 -10.47
CA ILE A 140 34.06 -21.77 -10.18
C ILE A 140 34.95 -20.54 -9.97
N ASN A 141 34.63 -19.43 -10.64
CA ASN A 141 35.30 -18.15 -10.42
C ASN A 141 34.94 -17.57 -9.05
N THR A 142 35.84 -17.74 -8.08
CA THR A 142 35.69 -17.33 -6.68
C THR A 142 35.78 -15.83 -6.45
N HIS A 143 36.23 -15.05 -7.44
CA HIS A 143 36.28 -13.58 -7.34
C HIS A 143 34.90 -12.92 -7.47
N LEU A 144 33.87 -13.67 -7.85
CA LEU A 144 32.52 -13.13 -8.00
C LEU A 144 31.89 -12.84 -6.63
N PRO A 145 31.36 -11.63 -6.38
CA PRO A 145 30.74 -11.26 -5.10
C PRO A 145 29.58 -12.18 -4.67
N CYS A 146 28.90 -12.81 -5.62
CA CYS A 146 27.80 -13.74 -5.32
C CYS A 146 28.28 -15.04 -4.67
N VAL A 147 29.51 -15.49 -4.92
CA VAL A 147 30.06 -16.73 -4.37
C VAL A 147 30.25 -16.60 -2.85
N LEU A 148 30.88 -15.51 -2.40
CA LEU A 148 31.04 -15.19 -0.97
C LEU A 148 29.69 -15.08 -0.25
N LYS A 149 28.70 -14.43 -0.88
CA LYS A 149 27.35 -14.28 -0.32
C LYS A 149 26.61 -15.62 -0.21
N ASN A 150 26.81 -16.53 -1.17
CA ASN A 150 26.20 -17.85 -1.15
C ASN A 150 26.90 -18.79 -0.16
N LEU A 151 28.22 -18.69 -0.01
CA LEU A 151 28.97 -19.37 1.05
C LEU A 151 28.48 -18.93 2.42
N GLU A 152 28.32 -17.63 2.64
CA GLU A 152 27.77 -17.12 3.89
C GLU A 152 26.36 -17.64 4.19
N LYS A 153 25.44 -17.56 3.21
CA LYS A 153 24.07 -18.06 3.36
C LYS A 153 24.00 -19.57 3.60
N SER A 154 24.92 -20.31 3.01
CA SER A 154 24.99 -21.76 3.13
C SER A 154 25.91 -22.20 4.27
N GLN A 155 26.34 -21.27 5.12
CA GLN A 155 27.22 -21.51 6.27
C GLN A 155 28.52 -22.26 5.92
N GLY A 156 29.06 -22.00 4.72
CA GLY A 156 30.28 -22.64 4.22
C GLY A 156 30.08 -24.01 3.55
N ASP A 157 28.85 -24.45 3.30
CA ASP A 157 28.58 -25.71 2.58
C ASP A 157 28.90 -25.59 1.08
N VAL A 158 30.03 -26.16 0.67
CA VAL A 158 30.56 -26.09 -0.70
C VAL A 158 29.64 -26.79 -1.70
N ASN A 159 29.05 -27.93 -1.35
CA ASN A 159 28.18 -28.69 -2.26
C ASN A 159 26.90 -27.92 -2.60
N LYS A 160 26.31 -27.23 -1.61
CA LYS A 160 25.17 -26.34 -1.85
C LYS A 160 25.55 -25.17 -2.76
N VAL A 161 26.72 -24.57 -2.55
CA VAL A 161 27.19 -23.46 -3.39
C VAL A 161 27.47 -23.92 -4.81
N LEU A 162 28.08 -25.10 -5.00
CA LEU A 162 28.28 -25.71 -6.32
C LEU A 162 26.95 -25.88 -7.06
N LYS A 163 25.95 -26.52 -6.43
CA LYS A 163 24.61 -26.69 -7.02
C LYS A 163 23.94 -25.36 -7.39
N ILE A 164 24.09 -24.33 -6.55
CA ILE A 164 23.57 -22.98 -6.86
C ILE A 164 24.32 -22.36 -8.04
N MET A 165 25.62 -22.58 -8.14
CA MET A 165 26.45 -22.03 -9.22
C MET A 165 26.23 -22.76 -10.55
N GLU A 166 26.06 -24.08 -10.54
CA GLU A 166 25.66 -24.88 -11.71
C GLU A 166 24.36 -24.34 -12.32
N VAL A 167 23.32 -24.16 -11.50
CA VAL A 167 22.04 -23.59 -11.96
C VAL A 167 22.21 -22.17 -12.53
N HIS A 168 23.13 -21.37 -12.00
CA HIS A 168 23.41 -20.04 -12.55
C HIS A 168 24.16 -20.10 -13.88
N ILE A 169 25.10 -21.04 -14.02
CA ILE A 169 25.83 -21.29 -15.26
C ILE A 169 24.87 -21.79 -16.34
N GLU A 170 24.06 -22.81 -16.05
CA GLU A 170 23.04 -23.33 -16.97
C GLU A 170 22.05 -22.24 -17.42
N LYS A 171 21.59 -21.38 -16.48
CA LYS A 171 20.71 -20.26 -16.83
C LYS A 171 21.42 -19.22 -17.71
N LYS A 172 22.71 -18.98 -17.49
CA LYS A 172 23.50 -18.05 -18.30
C LYS A 172 23.73 -18.62 -19.70
N ASP A 173 24.07 -19.90 -19.80
CA ASP A 173 24.33 -20.58 -21.06
C ASP A 173 23.04 -20.70 -21.88
N LYS A 174 21.92 -21.10 -21.26
CA LYS A 174 20.60 -21.05 -21.89
C LYS A 174 20.25 -19.64 -22.37
N LEU A 175 20.58 -18.61 -21.60
CA LEU A 175 20.31 -17.23 -22.01
C LEU A 175 21.22 -16.79 -23.18
N ASN A 176 22.46 -17.24 -23.23
CA ASN A 176 23.36 -16.99 -24.36
C ASN A 176 22.90 -17.74 -25.62
N GLU A 177 22.49 -19.00 -25.49
CA GLU A 177 21.90 -19.78 -26.57
C GLU A 177 20.66 -19.10 -27.14
N LEU A 178 19.75 -18.65 -26.26
CA LEU A 178 18.58 -17.86 -26.67
C LEU A 178 18.95 -16.51 -27.28
N ALA A 179 20.03 -15.87 -26.82
CA ALA A 179 20.53 -14.62 -27.40
C ALA A 179 20.97 -14.85 -28.85
N THR A 180 21.70 -15.94 -29.11
CA THR A 180 22.12 -16.34 -30.46
C THR A 180 20.92 -16.75 -31.31
N LYS A 181 20.00 -17.55 -30.76
CA LYS A 181 18.77 -17.99 -31.43
C LYS A 181 17.91 -16.81 -31.91
N TYR A 182 17.87 -15.72 -31.13
CA TYR A 182 17.06 -14.55 -31.41
C TYR A 182 17.83 -13.30 -31.87
N GLU A 183 19.07 -13.47 -32.34
CA GLU A 183 19.95 -12.36 -32.71
C GLU A 183 19.30 -11.43 -33.76
N ASN A 184 18.71 -12.01 -34.80
CA ASN A 184 18.05 -11.26 -35.88
C ASN A 184 16.81 -10.49 -35.37
N GLN A 185 16.01 -11.09 -34.48
CA GLN A 185 14.83 -10.44 -33.92
C GLN A 185 15.21 -9.31 -32.95
N ILE A 186 16.31 -9.48 -32.21
CA ILE A 186 16.86 -8.42 -31.35
C ILE A 186 17.34 -7.26 -32.22
N ALA A 187 18.09 -7.53 -33.30
CA ALA A 187 18.53 -6.49 -34.23
C ALA A 187 17.36 -5.76 -34.89
N GLN A 188 16.30 -6.48 -35.26
CA GLN A 188 15.08 -5.90 -35.83
C GLN A 188 14.34 -5.02 -34.83
N LEU A 189 14.18 -5.46 -33.57
CA LEU A 189 13.59 -4.64 -32.50
C LEU A 189 14.43 -3.39 -32.19
N GLU A 190 15.77 -3.50 -32.23
CA GLU A 190 16.67 -2.35 -32.07
C GLU A 190 16.56 -1.37 -33.27
N ALA A 191 16.41 -1.89 -34.50
CA ALA A 191 16.17 -1.08 -35.70
C ALA A 191 14.80 -0.39 -35.69
N ASP A 192 13.79 -1.03 -35.09
CA ASP A 192 12.45 -0.47 -34.86
C ASP A 192 12.42 0.56 -33.71
N GLY A 193 13.58 0.96 -33.16
CA GLY A 193 13.70 2.02 -32.16
C GLY A 193 13.48 1.57 -30.70
N ILE A 194 13.25 0.28 -30.44
CA ILE A 194 12.91 -0.22 -29.11
C ILE A 194 14.17 -0.34 -28.23
N LYS A 195 14.45 0.71 -27.45
CA LYS A 195 15.60 0.75 -26.51
C LYS A 195 15.32 0.03 -25.20
N ILE A 196 15.65 -1.26 -25.11
CA ILE A 196 15.56 -2.02 -23.84
C ILE A 196 16.89 -1.99 -23.11
N LYS A 197 16.92 -1.36 -21.93
CA LYS A 197 18.12 -1.26 -21.07
C LYS A 197 18.66 -2.62 -20.59
N ASN A 198 17.84 -3.66 -20.60
CA ASN A 198 18.19 -5.00 -20.11
C ASN A 198 17.95 -6.07 -21.18
N LYS A 199 18.99 -6.43 -21.94
CA LYS A 199 18.92 -7.43 -23.02
C LYS A 199 18.39 -8.79 -22.55
N ARG A 200 18.64 -9.19 -21.29
CA ARG A 200 18.14 -10.46 -20.74
C ARG A 200 16.61 -10.53 -20.73
N TYR A 201 15.96 -9.42 -20.39
CA TYR A 201 14.51 -9.34 -20.36
C TYR A 201 13.91 -9.45 -21.76
N LEU A 202 14.56 -8.82 -22.75
CA LEU A 202 14.13 -8.92 -24.15
C LEU A 202 14.20 -10.36 -24.67
N ILE A 203 15.31 -11.06 -24.40
CA ILE A 203 15.47 -12.48 -24.79
C ILE A 203 14.38 -13.36 -24.17
N GLN A 204 14.02 -13.11 -22.91
CA GLN A 204 12.93 -13.86 -22.25
C GLN A 204 11.54 -13.56 -22.83
N LEU A 205 11.28 -12.32 -23.26
CA LEU A 205 10.04 -11.98 -23.95
C LEU A 205 9.99 -12.65 -25.33
N LEU A 206 11.10 -12.66 -26.06
CA LEU A 206 11.20 -13.34 -27.35
C LEU A 206 10.96 -14.84 -27.20
N GLU A 207 11.56 -15.49 -26.21
CA GLU A 207 11.30 -16.91 -25.96
C GLU A 207 9.82 -17.17 -25.60
N LYS A 208 9.21 -16.33 -24.75
CA LYS A 208 7.77 -16.45 -24.43
C LYS A 208 6.85 -16.25 -25.62
N ALA A 209 7.25 -15.37 -26.55
CA ALA A 209 6.53 -15.09 -27.78
C ALA A 209 6.95 -16.04 -28.93
N ASN A 210 7.74 -17.08 -28.66
CA ASN A 210 8.29 -17.98 -29.67
C ASN A 210 8.99 -17.25 -30.84
N GLY A 211 9.68 -16.14 -30.55
CA GLY A 211 10.38 -15.30 -31.52
C GLY A 211 9.49 -14.35 -32.32
N GLN A 212 8.18 -14.26 -32.03
CA GLN A 212 7.26 -13.38 -32.75
C GLN A 212 7.42 -11.92 -32.28
N ILE A 213 7.99 -11.08 -33.14
CA ILE A 213 8.33 -9.68 -32.86
C ILE A 213 7.08 -8.85 -32.52
N ASP A 214 5.97 -9.06 -33.21
CA ASP A 214 4.75 -8.26 -33.02
C ASP A 214 4.11 -8.49 -31.64
N ILE A 215 4.14 -9.73 -31.14
CA ILE A 215 3.70 -10.05 -29.77
C ILE A 215 4.61 -9.38 -28.75
N VAL A 216 5.93 -9.39 -28.97
CA VAL A 216 6.87 -8.71 -28.07
C VAL A 216 6.64 -7.20 -28.04
N LYS A 217 6.34 -6.58 -29.20
CA LYS A 217 5.95 -5.17 -29.27
C LYS A 217 4.68 -4.89 -28.47
N GLN A 218 3.65 -5.72 -28.62
CA GLN A 218 2.41 -5.62 -27.86
C GLN A 218 2.65 -5.72 -26.35
N LEU A 219 3.40 -6.73 -25.90
CA LEU A 219 3.72 -6.92 -24.47
C LEU A 219 4.52 -5.74 -23.88
N LEU A 220 5.39 -5.10 -24.68
CA LEU A 220 6.12 -3.91 -24.25
C LEU A 220 5.22 -2.68 -24.19
N ALA A 221 4.26 -2.53 -25.12
CA ALA A 221 3.27 -1.47 -25.10
C ALA A 221 2.35 -1.59 -23.87
N GLU A 222 1.75 -2.77 -23.64
CA GLU A 222 0.90 -3.06 -22.47
C GLU A 222 1.63 -2.76 -21.15
N ARG A 223 2.92 -3.13 -21.05
CA ARG A 223 3.72 -2.85 -19.86
C ARG A 223 3.98 -1.34 -19.67
N ASN A 224 4.16 -0.59 -20.75
CA ASN A 224 4.33 0.86 -20.67
C ASN A 224 3.01 1.54 -20.27
N GLU A 225 1.88 1.09 -20.82
CA GLU A 225 0.54 1.52 -20.41
C GLU A 225 0.29 1.22 -18.94
N GLN A 226 0.65 0.03 -18.44
CA GLN A 226 0.57 -0.32 -17.02
C GLN A 226 1.46 0.58 -16.16
N LYS A 227 2.67 0.94 -16.60
CA LYS A 227 3.50 1.92 -15.88
C LYS A 227 2.90 3.31 -15.86
N HIS A 228 2.24 3.72 -16.95
CA HIS A 228 1.52 4.99 -17.00
C HIS A 228 0.28 4.96 -16.09
N HIS A 229 -0.46 3.85 -16.04
CA HIS A 229 -1.57 3.65 -15.11
C HIS A 229 -1.13 3.58 -13.65
N VAL A 230 0.00 2.94 -13.37
CA VAL A 230 0.57 2.92 -12.02
C VAL A 230 1.09 4.30 -11.66
N ASN A 231 1.74 5.05 -12.56
CA ASN A 231 2.18 6.41 -12.22
C ASN A 231 1.01 7.40 -12.08
N SER A 232 -0.06 7.28 -12.86
CA SER A 232 -1.28 8.10 -12.67
C SER A 232 -2.03 7.74 -11.38
N SER A 233 -2.09 6.45 -11.01
CA SER A 233 -2.68 6.02 -9.73
C SER A 233 -1.75 6.16 -8.51
N THR A 234 -0.44 6.31 -8.72
CA THR A 234 0.55 6.52 -7.65
C THR A 234 0.82 8.01 -7.41
N GLU A 235 0.57 8.90 -8.36
CA GLU A 235 0.42 10.33 -8.07
C GLU A 235 -0.83 10.61 -7.23
N GLU A 236 -1.92 9.85 -7.42
CA GLU A 236 -3.13 9.95 -6.56
C GLU A 236 -2.96 9.35 -5.14
N ASN A 237 -1.91 8.57 -4.88
CA ASN A 237 -1.65 7.98 -3.56
C ASN A 237 -0.39 8.52 -2.84
N LYS A 238 0.41 9.36 -3.50
CA LYS A 238 1.56 10.01 -2.85
C LYS A 238 1.21 11.27 -2.06
N ASP A 239 0.02 11.81 -2.25
CA ASP A 239 -0.46 12.97 -1.46
C ASP A 239 -0.92 12.60 -0.03
N ASN A 240 -0.87 11.32 0.36
CA ASN A 240 -1.20 10.90 1.73
C ASN A 240 -0.01 10.53 2.62
N ILE A 241 1.24 10.54 2.12
CA ILE A 241 2.44 10.35 2.97
C ILE A 241 3.60 11.25 2.50
N SER A 242 3.36 12.56 2.41
CA SER A 242 4.31 13.58 2.86
C SER A 242 3.61 14.93 2.81
N PHE A 243 3.28 15.46 3.99
CA PHE A 243 2.88 16.85 4.14
C PHE A 243 4.06 17.76 3.74
N SER A 244 4.07 18.23 2.50
CA SER A 244 4.70 19.50 2.15
C SER A 244 3.65 20.33 1.43
N LYS A 245 3.25 21.43 2.09
CA LYS A 245 2.32 22.46 1.59
C LYS A 245 2.65 22.84 0.14
N ASN A 246 1.97 22.25 -0.83
CA ASN A 246 1.82 22.85 -2.15
C ASN A 246 0.52 23.67 -2.11
N ARG A 247 0.63 24.93 -1.69
CA ARG A 247 -0.26 25.95 -2.24
C ARG A 247 0.02 25.94 -3.75
N GLN A 248 -0.94 25.50 -4.56
CA GLN A 248 -0.91 25.79 -5.98
C GLN A 248 -1.06 27.30 -6.11
N GLU A 249 0.08 27.99 -6.15
CA GLU A 249 0.16 29.34 -6.72
C GLU A 249 -0.29 29.25 -8.17
N LEU A 250 -1.01 30.29 -8.61
CA LEU A 250 -1.51 30.49 -9.98
C LEU A 250 -0.55 29.96 -11.03
N SER A 251 -1.08 29.26 -12.04
CA SER A 251 -0.29 28.75 -13.16
C SER A 251 0.54 29.89 -13.75
N ILE A 252 1.84 29.66 -13.95
CA ILE A 252 2.76 30.63 -14.56
C ILE A 252 2.33 31.02 -15.98
N ASP A 253 1.48 30.22 -16.64
CA ASP A 253 0.88 30.57 -17.93
C ASP A 253 -0.02 31.81 -17.84
N ASP A 254 -0.65 32.08 -16.70
CA ASP A 254 -1.44 33.31 -16.48
C ASP A 254 -0.53 34.53 -16.31
N ILE A 255 0.65 34.33 -15.71
CA ILE A 255 1.65 35.39 -15.48
C ILE A 255 2.43 35.70 -16.78
N ASP A 256 2.70 34.70 -17.62
CA ASP A 256 3.36 34.91 -18.91
C ASP A 256 2.40 35.49 -19.97
N THR A 257 1.09 35.19 -19.90
CA THR A 257 0.06 35.91 -20.67
C THR A 257 0.06 37.40 -20.30
N ILE A 258 0.10 37.73 -19.01
CA ILE A 258 0.19 39.13 -18.52
C ILE A 258 1.50 39.82 -18.96
N LYS A 259 2.62 39.09 -19.02
CA LYS A 259 3.90 39.63 -19.50
C LYS A 259 3.95 39.79 -21.02
N GLN A 260 3.34 38.89 -21.78
CA GLN A 260 3.21 39.00 -23.24
C GLN A 260 2.33 40.19 -23.65
N LEU A 261 1.30 40.53 -22.86
CA LEU A 261 0.50 41.73 -23.07
C LEU A 261 1.28 43.03 -22.80
N ARG A 262 2.19 43.02 -21.82
CA ARG A 262 3.11 44.14 -21.57
C ARG A 262 4.16 44.30 -22.66
N SER A 263 4.67 43.22 -23.23
CA SER A 263 5.70 43.27 -24.28
C SER A 263 5.15 43.47 -25.69
N ALA A 264 3.87 43.19 -25.95
CA ALA A 264 3.21 43.43 -27.23
C ALA A 264 2.83 44.91 -27.49
N GLY A 265 3.23 45.84 -26.63
CA GLY A 265 2.97 47.27 -26.83
C GLY A 265 1.49 47.65 -26.71
N ILE A 266 0.69 46.89 -25.95
CA ILE A 266 -0.68 47.28 -25.60
C ILE A 266 -0.65 48.35 -24.50
N HIS A 267 0.09 49.43 -24.74
CA HIS A 267 -0.06 50.68 -24.03
C HIS A 267 -0.77 51.64 -25.00
N GLY A 268 -2.10 51.70 -24.91
CA GLY A 268 -2.87 52.76 -25.58
C GLY A 268 -4.31 52.42 -25.99
N ASN A 269 -4.73 51.16 -26.03
CA ASN A 269 -6.12 50.81 -26.39
C ASN A 269 -6.82 50.04 -25.25
N PRO A 270 -7.59 50.75 -24.40
CA PRO A 270 -8.33 50.16 -23.28
C PRO A 270 -9.22 48.98 -23.68
N ALA A 271 -9.79 48.99 -24.89
CA ALA A 271 -10.66 47.92 -25.36
C ALA A 271 -9.93 46.58 -25.53
N LYS A 272 -8.66 46.59 -25.96
CA LYS A 272 -7.85 45.37 -26.11
C LYS A 272 -7.34 44.83 -24.76
N ILE A 273 -7.11 45.71 -23.77
CA ILE A 273 -6.76 45.27 -22.41
C ILE A 273 -7.97 44.63 -21.74
N LEU A 274 -9.15 45.26 -21.87
CA LEU A 274 -10.40 44.69 -21.39
C LEU A 274 -10.73 43.35 -22.06
N SER A 275 -10.55 43.22 -23.37
CA SER A 275 -10.83 41.95 -24.07
C SER A 275 -9.96 40.80 -23.54
N VAL A 276 -8.66 41.03 -23.35
CA VAL A 276 -7.78 39.96 -22.83
C VAL A 276 -8.02 39.69 -21.35
N PHE A 277 -8.39 40.71 -20.57
CA PHE A 277 -8.81 40.49 -19.18
C PHE A 277 -10.08 39.62 -19.10
N HIS A 278 -11.04 39.83 -20.01
CA HIS A 278 -12.22 38.97 -20.14
C HIS A 278 -11.84 37.54 -20.56
N GLU A 279 -10.97 37.37 -21.56
CA GLU A 279 -10.48 36.03 -21.97
C GLU A 279 -9.75 35.29 -20.83
N CYS A 280 -8.94 35.99 -20.04
CA CYS A 280 -8.29 35.40 -18.86
C CYS A 280 -9.31 35.03 -17.77
N ASN A 281 -10.31 35.88 -17.50
CA ASN A 281 -11.37 35.55 -16.56
C ASN A 281 -12.20 34.35 -17.03
N ASP A 282 -12.54 34.28 -18.31
CA ASP A 282 -13.26 33.13 -18.90
C ASP A 282 -12.44 31.84 -18.74
N SER A 283 -11.11 31.90 -18.94
CA SER A 283 -10.19 30.77 -18.73
C SER A 283 -10.11 30.32 -17.26
N ILE A 284 -10.09 31.28 -16.33
CA ILE A 284 -10.12 31.02 -14.89
C ILE A 284 -11.47 30.39 -14.50
N ASP A 285 -12.58 30.94 -15.00
CA ASP A 285 -13.93 30.44 -14.74
C ASP A 285 -14.11 29.02 -15.31
N MET A 286 -13.59 28.74 -16.50
CA MET A 286 -13.53 27.38 -17.06
C MET A 286 -12.70 26.42 -16.19
N THR A 287 -11.57 26.88 -15.64
CA THR A 287 -10.73 26.08 -14.74
C THR A 287 -11.43 25.80 -13.42
N ILE A 288 -12.11 26.79 -12.85
CA ILE A 288 -12.94 26.64 -11.65
C ILE A 288 -14.07 25.66 -11.91
N ALA A 289 -14.78 25.77 -13.04
CA ALA A 289 -15.86 24.87 -13.43
C ALA A 289 -15.36 23.42 -13.60
N ARG A 290 -14.18 23.21 -14.20
CA ARG A 290 -13.55 21.88 -14.30
C ARG A 290 -13.22 21.31 -12.92
N LEU A 291 -12.60 22.10 -12.05
CA LEU A 291 -12.25 21.67 -10.69
C LEU A 291 -13.51 21.36 -9.85
N ALA A 292 -14.57 22.15 -10.00
CA ALA A 292 -15.86 21.88 -9.38
C ALA A 292 -16.46 20.55 -9.86
N LYS A 293 -16.41 20.27 -11.17
CA LYS A 293 -16.84 18.99 -11.75
C LYS A 293 -16.02 17.81 -11.23
N GLU A 294 -14.70 17.95 -11.13
CA GLU A 294 -13.82 16.91 -10.56
C GLU A 294 -14.10 16.66 -9.08
N ARG A 295 -14.32 17.72 -8.28
CA ARG A 295 -14.72 17.59 -6.87
C ARG A 295 -16.04 16.86 -6.72
N GLU A 296 -17.03 17.18 -7.55
CA GLU A 296 -18.33 16.53 -7.54
C GLU A 296 -18.22 15.05 -7.93
N GLN A 297 -17.43 14.72 -8.96
CA GLN A 297 -17.16 13.32 -9.33
C GLN A 297 -16.48 12.53 -8.20
N ARG A 298 -15.50 13.15 -7.50
CA ARG A 298 -14.85 12.53 -6.33
C ARG A 298 -15.83 12.32 -5.18
N LYS A 299 -16.73 13.28 -4.93
CA LYS A 299 -17.78 13.18 -3.92
C LYS A 299 -18.73 12.02 -4.24
N GLN A 300 -19.26 11.97 -5.46
CA GLN A 300 -20.12 10.87 -5.92
C GLN A 300 -19.43 9.51 -5.84
N GLN A 301 -18.14 9.43 -6.18
CA GLN A 301 -17.38 8.18 -6.08
C GLN A 301 -17.14 7.77 -4.61
N SER A 302 -16.90 8.74 -3.72
CA SER A 302 -16.77 8.50 -2.27
C SER A 302 -18.09 8.00 -1.68
N GLU A 303 -19.21 8.65 -2.01
CA GLU A 303 -20.55 8.25 -1.59
C GLU A 303 -20.89 6.84 -2.08
N LYS A 304 -20.60 6.51 -3.36
CA LYS A 304 -20.75 5.14 -3.88
C LYS A 304 -19.92 4.12 -3.10
N ARG A 305 -18.69 4.46 -2.69
CA ARG A 305 -17.84 3.57 -1.88
C ARG A 305 -18.39 3.37 -0.47
N VAL A 306 -18.93 4.42 0.14
CA VAL A 306 -19.56 4.33 1.47
C VAL A 306 -20.81 3.46 1.39
N GLN A 307 -21.68 3.69 0.40
CA GLN A 307 -22.87 2.85 0.16
C GLN A 307 -22.49 1.39 -0.08
N GLN A 308 -21.49 1.11 -0.92
CA GLN A 308 -20.99 -0.25 -1.14
C GLN A 308 -20.48 -0.92 0.16
N ARG A 309 -19.83 -0.17 1.04
CA ARG A 309 -19.35 -0.71 2.33
C ARG A 309 -20.49 -1.04 3.28
N VAL A 310 -21.53 -0.20 3.33
CA VAL A 310 -22.73 -0.45 4.15
C VAL A 310 -23.41 -1.72 3.67
N VAL A 311 -23.66 -1.85 2.36
CA VAL A 311 -24.29 -3.06 1.80
C VAL A 311 -23.43 -4.31 2.02
N LEU A 312 -22.09 -4.21 1.88
CA LEU A 312 -21.20 -5.33 2.18
C LEU A 312 -21.21 -5.73 3.67
N ALA A 313 -21.38 -4.78 4.58
CA ALA A 313 -21.57 -5.06 6.00
C ALA A 313 -22.90 -5.77 6.24
N GLU A 314 -24.00 -5.31 5.65
CA GLU A 314 -25.30 -5.96 5.73
C GLU A 314 -25.30 -7.39 5.16
N ILE A 315 -24.58 -7.62 4.06
CA ILE A 315 -24.39 -8.97 3.50
C ILE A 315 -23.55 -9.83 4.45
N HIS A 316 -22.50 -9.26 5.03
CA HIS A 316 -21.70 -9.97 6.02
C HIS A 316 -22.57 -10.36 7.22
N ASP A 317 -23.40 -9.46 7.71
CA ASP A 317 -24.29 -9.70 8.84
C ASP A 317 -25.39 -10.71 8.46
N ALA A 318 -25.92 -10.67 7.23
CA ALA A 318 -26.85 -11.67 6.72
C ALA A 318 -26.20 -13.07 6.70
N TYR A 319 -24.95 -13.18 6.23
CA TYR A 319 -24.20 -14.42 6.29
C TYR A 319 -23.96 -14.88 7.74
N VAL A 320 -23.56 -13.97 8.62
CA VAL A 320 -23.31 -14.30 10.03
C VAL A 320 -24.59 -14.76 10.73
N THR A 321 -25.72 -14.10 10.46
CA THR A 321 -27.01 -14.43 11.06
C THR A 321 -27.43 -15.86 10.73
N ILE A 322 -27.34 -16.26 9.46
CA ILE A 322 -27.71 -17.63 9.05
C ILE A 322 -26.66 -18.65 9.51
N ASN A 323 -25.37 -18.29 9.51
CA ASN A 323 -24.30 -19.21 9.93
C ASN A 323 -24.24 -19.46 11.44
N ASN A 324 -24.71 -18.50 12.25
CA ASN A 324 -24.70 -18.59 13.70
C ASN A 324 -26.03 -19.11 14.26
N GLN A 325 -27.06 -19.23 13.45
CA GLN A 325 -28.26 -19.95 13.86
C GLN A 325 -27.93 -21.45 13.87
N ASP A 326 -28.08 -22.08 15.03
CA ASP A 326 -27.97 -23.54 15.16
C ASP A 326 -29.02 -24.26 14.29
N ASP A 327 -30.09 -23.56 13.90
CA ASP A 327 -31.17 -24.06 13.06
C ASP A 327 -31.20 -23.36 11.70
N TRP A 328 -31.26 -24.16 10.63
CA TRP A 328 -31.60 -23.68 9.28
C TRP A 328 -33.02 -23.09 9.28
N PRO A 329 -33.33 -22.04 8.49
CA PRO A 329 -34.67 -21.45 8.48
C PRO A 329 -35.72 -22.52 8.09
N LYS A 330 -36.82 -22.58 8.86
CA LYS A 330 -37.82 -23.67 8.74
C LYS A 330 -38.78 -23.51 7.56
N ASP A 331 -38.98 -22.28 7.11
CA ASP A 331 -39.96 -21.94 6.06
C ASP A 331 -39.30 -21.75 4.68
N ILE A 332 -38.31 -22.58 4.34
CA ILE A 332 -37.61 -22.47 3.04
C ILE A 332 -38.31 -23.33 2.00
N GLU A 333 -38.79 -22.67 0.94
CA GLU A 333 -39.45 -23.33 -0.18
C GLU A 333 -38.48 -23.63 -1.33
N GLN A 334 -37.44 -22.80 -1.47
CA GLN A 334 -36.54 -22.82 -2.61
C GLN A 334 -35.07 -22.61 -2.19
N VAL A 335 -34.18 -23.43 -2.74
CA VAL A 335 -32.72 -23.30 -2.58
C VAL A 335 -32.05 -23.34 -3.93
N TYR A 336 -31.27 -22.31 -4.24
CA TYR A 336 -30.45 -22.23 -5.45
C TYR A 336 -28.96 -22.28 -5.08
N LEU A 337 -28.25 -23.25 -5.64
CA LEU A 337 -26.82 -23.44 -5.41
C LEU A 337 -26.03 -22.95 -6.61
N ASP A 338 -25.14 -21.98 -6.42
CA ASP A 338 -24.20 -21.51 -7.44
C ASP A 338 -23.04 -22.50 -7.58
N GLY A 339 -23.23 -23.48 -8.47
CA GLY A 339 -22.36 -24.62 -8.65
C GLY A 339 -20.91 -24.23 -8.95
N ASN A 340 -20.67 -23.14 -9.70
CA ASN A 340 -19.30 -22.68 -10.00
C ASN A 340 -18.57 -22.24 -8.75
N ASN A 341 -19.23 -21.47 -7.87
CA ASN A 341 -18.65 -21.05 -6.60
C ASN A 341 -18.43 -22.25 -5.66
N MET A 342 -19.34 -23.23 -5.68
CA MET A 342 -19.25 -24.45 -4.85
C MET A 342 -18.02 -25.31 -5.17
N MET A 343 -17.57 -25.33 -6.43
CA MET A 343 -16.40 -26.14 -6.86
C MET A 343 -15.09 -25.75 -6.16
N PHE A 344 -14.96 -24.50 -5.72
CA PHE A 344 -13.69 -23.98 -5.20
C PHE A 344 -13.63 -23.91 -3.68
N VAL A 345 -14.62 -24.45 -2.97
CA VAL A 345 -14.74 -24.27 -1.51
C VAL A 345 -14.05 -25.39 -0.75
N ILE A 346 -14.28 -26.63 -1.16
CA ILE A 346 -13.65 -27.83 -0.59
C ILE A 346 -12.42 -28.20 -1.43
N ASP A 347 -11.29 -28.54 -0.79
CA ASP A 347 -10.02 -28.76 -1.49
C ASP A 347 -10.03 -30.00 -2.39
N SER A 348 -10.74 -31.07 -2.02
CA SER A 348 -10.97 -32.25 -2.87
C SER A 348 -11.78 -31.91 -4.13
N LEU A 349 -12.89 -31.16 -4.00
CA LEU A 349 -13.68 -30.67 -5.14
C LEU A 349 -12.85 -29.73 -6.03
N ARG A 350 -12.09 -28.81 -5.41
CA ARG A 350 -11.21 -27.88 -6.12
C ARG A 350 -10.15 -28.64 -6.92
N ARG A 351 -9.52 -29.66 -6.33
CA ARG A 351 -8.53 -30.51 -7.00
C ARG A 351 -9.14 -31.24 -8.20
N LEU A 352 -10.33 -31.82 -8.05
CA LEU A 352 -11.05 -32.44 -9.17
C LEU A 352 -11.32 -31.43 -10.30
N CYS A 353 -11.79 -30.23 -9.97
CA CYS A 353 -12.07 -29.16 -10.94
C CYS A 353 -10.79 -28.76 -11.70
N LEU A 354 -9.71 -28.45 -10.98
CA LEU A 354 -8.43 -28.01 -11.55
C LEU A 354 -7.78 -29.09 -12.43
N ASN A 355 -8.00 -30.37 -12.12
CA ASN A 355 -7.52 -31.49 -12.93
C ASN A 355 -8.36 -31.76 -14.19
N ARG A 356 -9.20 -30.79 -14.59
CA ARG A 356 -10.11 -30.88 -15.74
C ARG A 356 -11.12 -32.02 -15.62
N ALA A 357 -11.36 -32.52 -14.40
CA ALA A 357 -12.43 -33.45 -14.08
C ALA A 357 -13.70 -32.69 -13.65
N GLY A 358 -14.03 -31.59 -14.33
CA GLY A 358 -15.19 -30.73 -14.02
C GLY A 358 -16.48 -31.54 -13.90
N ARG A 359 -16.69 -32.48 -14.82
CA ARG A 359 -17.81 -33.46 -14.79
C ARG A 359 -17.93 -34.24 -13.48
N LYS A 360 -16.81 -34.77 -12.96
CA LYS A 360 -16.81 -35.49 -11.68
C LYS A 360 -17.09 -34.53 -10.51
N THR A 361 -16.61 -33.29 -10.61
CA THR A 361 -16.84 -32.25 -9.60
C THR A 361 -18.31 -31.84 -9.55
N GLU A 362 -18.92 -31.57 -10.71
CA GLU A 362 -20.36 -31.26 -10.86
C GLU A 362 -21.20 -32.39 -10.26
N ARG A 363 -20.88 -33.65 -10.61
CA ARG A 363 -21.58 -34.82 -10.08
C ARG A 363 -21.43 -34.94 -8.58
N ALA A 364 -20.22 -34.74 -8.04
CA ALA A 364 -19.98 -34.82 -6.61
C ALA A 364 -20.78 -33.79 -5.81
N ILE A 365 -20.85 -32.54 -6.30
CA ILE A 365 -21.67 -31.50 -5.67
C ILE A 365 -23.15 -31.87 -5.73
N ALA A 366 -23.61 -32.40 -6.86
CA ALA A 366 -25.01 -32.82 -7.03
C ALA A 366 -25.38 -33.99 -6.11
N ASP A 367 -24.50 -34.99 -5.95
CA ASP A 367 -24.73 -36.12 -5.05
C ASP A 367 -24.78 -35.68 -3.58
N ILE A 368 -23.91 -34.75 -3.16
CA ILE A 368 -23.96 -34.14 -1.81
C ILE A 368 -25.26 -33.37 -1.60
N ALA A 369 -25.66 -32.54 -2.57
CA ALA A 369 -26.88 -31.75 -2.49
C ALA A 369 -28.15 -32.63 -2.50
N ALA A 370 -28.15 -33.74 -3.24
CA ALA A 370 -29.23 -34.72 -3.23
C ALA A 370 -29.38 -35.40 -1.87
N ALA A 371 -28.27 -35.93 -1.31
CA ALA A 371 -28.28 -36.55 0.01
C ALA A 371 -28.73 -35.57 1.11
N TRP A 372 -28.26 -34.32 1.03
CA TRP A 372 -28.70 -33.26 1.94
C TRP A 372 -30.21 -32.99 1.83
N ASN A 373 -30.75 -32.88 0.61
CA ASN A 373 -32.17 -32.60 0.42
C ASN A 373 -33.08 -33.78 0.78
N GLU A 374 -32.58 -35.02 0.75
CA GLU A 374 -33.31 -36.18 1.28
C GLU A 374 -33.58 -36.07 2.79
N HIS A 375 -32.79 -35.30 3.54
CA HIS A 375 -33.01 -35.06 4.97
C HIS A 375 -33.79 -33.77 5.23
N MET A 376 -33.56 -32.74 4.40
CA MET A 376 -34.21 -31.44 4.58
C MET A 376 -35.61 -31.35 3.96
N HIS A 377 -35.92 -32.20 2.98
CA HIS A 377 -37.20 -32.23 2.27
C HIS A 377 -37.64 -30.87 1.69
N ILE A 378 -36.69 -30.08 1.17
CA ILE A 378 -37.00 -28.80 0.56
C ILE A 378 -37.61 -29.04 -0.82
N PRO A 379 -38.80 -28.47 -1.14
CA PRO A 379 -39.51 -28.77 -2.37
C PRO A 379 -38.72 -28.46 -3.64
N ASN A 380 -37.99 -27.35 -3.67
CA ASN A 380 -37.31 -26.87 -4.87
C ASN A 380 -35.83 -26.59 -4.61
N VAL A 381 -34.98 -27.59 -4.79
CA VAL A 381 -33.52 -27.41 -4.77
C VAL A 381 -32.97 -27.47 -6.19
N ASN A 382 -32.30 -26.41 -6.62
CA ASN A 382 -31.73 -26.30 -7.96
C ASN A 382 -30.24 -25.94 -7.91
N LEU A 383 -29.39 -26.83 -8.42
CA LEU A 383 -27.95 -26.61 -8.58
C LEU A 383 -27.67 -26.09 -9.98
N ILE A 384 -27.12 -24.88 -10.07
CA ILE A 384 -26.94 -24.16 -11.35
C ILE A 384 -25.45 -24.03 -11.66
N PHE A 385 -25.05 -24.39 -12.88
CA PHE A 385 -23.70 -24.18 -13.41
C PHE A 385 -23.74 -23.24 -14.61
N ASP A 386 -22.59 -22.61 -14.95
CA ASP A 386 -22.51 -21.74 -16.14
C ASP A 386 -22.81 -22.54 -17.40
N SER A 387 -22.18 -23.71 -17.49
CA SER A 387 -22.44 -24.70 -18.52
C SER A 387 -22.32 -26.08 -17.89
N THR A 388 -23.38 -26.87 -17.97
CA THR A 388 -23.32 -28.31 -17.70
C THR A 388 -24.00 -29.08 -18.82
N ARG A 389 -23.52 -30.29 -19.09
CA ARG A 389 -24.07 -31.19 -20.12
C ARG A 389 -24.56 -32.52 -19.58
N GLN A 390 -24.47 -32.73 -18.27
CA GLN A 390 -24.50 -34.08 -17.72
C GLN A 390 -25.83 -34.52 -17.12
N LEU A 391 -26.57 -33.62 -16.48
CA LEU A 391 -27.65 -34.02 -15.58
C LEU A 391 -28.74 -32.95 -15.56
N ASP A 392 -29.98 -33.34 -15.86
CA ASP A 392 -31.15 -32.49 -15.62
C ASP A 392 -31.67 -32.65 -14.17
N GLN A 393 -31.41 -33.81 -13.56
CA GLN A 393 -31.86 -34.15 -12.21
C GLN A 393 -30.92 -35.18 -11.55
N VAL A 394 -30.71 -35.06 -10.23
CA VAL A 394 -29.97 -36.01 -9.41
C VAL A 394 -30.76 -36.25 -8.11
N GLY A 395 -31.35 -37.44 -7.95
CA GLY A 395 -32.21 -37.71 -6.81
C GLY A 395 -33.37 -36.69 -6.72
N SER A 396 -33.49 -36.04 -5.57
CA SER A 396 -34.53 -35.03 -5.29
C SER A 396 -34.19 -33.62 -5.76
N ILE A 397 -33.02 -33.37 -6.37
CA ILE A 397 -32.59 -32.03 -6.78
C ILE A 397 -32.58 -31.87 -8.31
N LYS A 398 -32.90 -30.67 -8.77
CA LYS A 398 -32.74 -30.26 -10.16
C LYS A 398 -31.32 -29.79 -10.40
N VAL A 399 -30.75 -30.10 -11.56
CA VAL A 399 -29.46 -29.56 -12.00
C VAL A 399 -29.70 -28.81 -13.31
N SER A 400 -29.28 -27.53 -13.36
CA SER A 400 -29.55 -26.65 -14.50
C SER A 400 -28.26 -26.04 -15.05
N SER A 401 -28.26 -25.77 -16.35
CA SER A 401 -27.24 -24.97 -17.03
C SER A 401 -27.77 -23.57 -17.28
N ALA A 402 -27.01 -22.53 -16.93
CA ALA A 402 -27.35 -21.15 -17.25
C ALA A 402 -27.28 -20.90 -18.77
N GLN A 403 -26.25 -21.45 -19.43
CA GLN A 403 -26.14 -21.42 -20.87
C GLN A 403 -27.07 -22.46 -21.54
N PRO A 404 -27.65 -22.13 -22.71
CA PRO A 404 -27.36 -20.94 -23.54
C PRO A 404 -28.22 -19.70 -23.25
N SER A 405 -29.25 -19.81 -22.40
CA SER A 405 -30.21 -18.71 -22.18
C SER A 405 -29.59 -17.50 -21.47
N TYR A 406 -28.58 -17.73 -20.64
CA TYR A 406 -27.86 -16.73 -19.88
C TYR A 406 -26.37 -16.81 -20.18
N LYS A 407 -25.65 -15.69 -20.01
CA LYS A 407 -24.21 -15.68 -20.22
C LYS A 407 -23.49 -16.37 -19.06
N THR A 408 -23.93 -16.11 -17.83
CA THR A 408 -23.40 -16.70 -16.59
C THR A 408 -24.52 -17.15 -15.66
N THR A 409 -24.15 -17.93 -14.65
CA THR A 409 -25.01 -18.34 -13.53
C THR A 409 -25.54 -17.14 -12.77
N ASP A 410 -24.73 -16.09 -12.62
CA ASP A 410 -25.12 -14.82 -11.99
C ASP A 410 -26.37 -14.23 -12.63
N ASP A 411 -26.39 -14.11 -13.96
CA ASP A 411 -27.52 -13.55 -14.71
C ASP A 411 -28.81 -14.35 -14.45
N MET A 412 -28.70 -15.69 -14.46
CA MET A 412 -29.82 -16.59 -14.20
C MET A 412 -30.35 -16.46 -12.76
N LEU A 413 -29.45 -16.38 -11.77
CA LEU A 413 -29.81 -16.24 -10.36
C LEU A 413 -30.49 -14.90 -10.07
N ILE A 414 -30.04 -13.81 -10.72
CA ILE A 414 -30.68 -12.50 -10.62
C ILE A 414 -32.10 -12.55 -11.19
N GLU A 415 -32.30 -13.15 -12.37
CA GLU A 415 -33.64 -13.27 -12.96
C GLU A 415 -34.57 -14.14 -12.09
N ILE A 416 -34.05 -15.22 -11.48
CA ILE A 416 -34.80 -16.05 -10.53
C ILE A 416 -35.22 -15.22 -9.31
N ALA A 417 -34.30 -14.45 -8.72
CA ALA A 417 -34.60 -13.58 -7.59
C ALA A 417 -35.67 -12.54 -7.95
N GLN A 418 -35.66 -11.99 -9.16
CA GLN A 418 -36.69 -11.03 -9.58
C GLN A 418 -38.08 -11.65 -9.78
N ARG A 419 -38.18 -12.96 -9.99
CA ARG A 419 -39.45 -13.66 -10.29
C ARG A 419 -40.07 -14.38 -9.10
N THR A 420 -39.30 -14.63 -8.04
CA THR A 420 -39.71 -15.49 -6.93
C THR A 420 -40.04 -14.69 -5.68
N ASN A 421 -40.74 -15.32 -4.73
CA ASN A 421 -40.99 -14.71 -3.43
C ASN A 421 -39.73 -14.84 -2.57
N ASN A 422 -38.92 -13.77 -2.53
CA ASN A 422 -37.53 -13.85 -2.05
C ASN A 422 -37.37 -14.14 -0.56
N GLN A 423 -38.42 -13.98 0.26
CA GLN A 423 -38.36 -14.24 1.70
C GLN A 423 -38.19 -15.73 2.04
N HIS A 424 -38.59 -16.63 1.14
CA HIS A 424 -38.52 -18.09 1.32
C HIS A 424 -37.47 -18.76 0.41
N THR A 425 -36.60 -17.96 -0.19
CA THR A 425 -35.59 -18.40 -1.15
C THR A 425 -34.19 -18.20 -0.58
N ILE A 426 -33.43 -19.30 -0.49
CA ILE A 426 -32.00 -19.26 -0.17
C ILE A 426 -31.20 -19.34 -1.46
N ILE A 427 -30.20 -18.47 -1.60
CA ILE A 427 -29.19 -18.56 -2.65
C ILE A 427 -27.82 -18.75 -2.00
N VAL A 428 -27.12 -19.78 -2.44
CA VAL A 428 -25.78 -20.15 -1.93
C VAL A 428 -24.73 -19.67 -2.92
N THR A 429 -23.99 -18.62 -2.58
CA THR A 429 -22.92 -18.06 -3.42
C THR A 429 -21.82 -17.40 -2.59
N SER A 430 -20.61 -17.33 -3.14
CA SER A 430 -19.50 -16.58 -2.54
C SER A 430 -19.11 -15.32 -3.32
N ASP A 431 -19.70 -15.12 -4.49
CA ASP A 431 -19.47 -13.92 -5.28
C ASP A 431 -20.11 -12.71 -4.58
N ARG A 432 -19.28 -11.70 -4.30
CA ARG A 432 -19.72 -10.51 -3.58
C ARG A 432 -20.58 -9.60 -4.44
N ALA A 433 -20.27 -9.48 -5.74
CA ALA A 433 -21.02 -8.63 -6.64
C ALA A 433 -22.42 -9.21 -6.87
N LEU A 434 -22.53 -10.53 -7.05
CA LEU A 434 -23.82 -11.21 -7.13
C LEU A 434 -24.59 -11.11 -5.82
N ALA A 435 -23.96 -11.40 -4.68
CA ALA A 435 -24.60 -11.31 -3.36
C ALA A 435 -25.23 -9.92 -3.08
N ILE A 436 -24.58 -8.83 -3.53
CA ILE A 436 -25.15 -7.48 -3.43
C ILE A 436 -26.47 -7.36 -4.19
N GLN A 437 -26.52 -7.87 -5.41
CA GLN A 437 -27.71 -7.78 -6.25
C GLN A 437 -28.85 -8.64 -5.68
N LEU A 438 -28.53 -9.88 -5.29
CA LEU A 438 -29.52 -10.79 -4.68
C LEU A 438 -30.05 -10.29 -3.34
N LYS A 439 -29.22 -9.60 -2.54
CA LYS A 439 -29.67 -8.99 -1.28
C LYS A 439 -30.67 -7.87 -1.53
N HIS A 440 -30.47 -7.08 -2.58
CA HIS A 440 -31.40 -6.02 -2.97
C HIS A 440 -32.76 -6.57 -3.39
N GLU A 441 -32.79 -7.75 -4.02
CA GLU A 441 -34.04 -8.45 -4.33
C GLU A 441 -34.69 -9.09 -3.08
N GLY A 442 -33.97 -9.17 -1.95
CA GLY A 442 -34.50 -9.65 -0.67
C GLY A 442 -34.27 -11.14 -0.40
N CYS A 443 -33.39 -11.81 -1.16
CA CYS A 443 -33.07 -13.22 -0.95
C CYS A 443 -32.28 -13.46 0.35
N LEU A 444 -32.42 -14.65 0.92
CA LEU A 444 -31.55 -15.14 1.98
C LEU A 444 -30.24 -15.67 1.38
N LEU A 445 -29.11 -15.23 1.92
CA LEU A 445 -27.80 -15.54 1.35
C LEU A 445 -26.99 -16.42 2.28
N VAL A 446 -26.46 -17.52 1.76
CA VAL A 446 -25.61 -18.45 2.51
C VAL A 446 -24.28 -18.62 1.80
N LYS A 447 -23.18 -18.65 2.57
CA LYS A 447 -21.87 -18.95 1.98
C LYS A 447 -21.78 -20.43 1.65
N PRO A 448 -21.17 -20.81 0.51
CA PRO A 448 -20.89 -22.20 0.18
C PRO A 448 -20.27 -23.01 1.30
N TYR A 449 -19.28 -22.46 2.02
CA TYR A 449 -18.65 -23.14 3.15
C TYR A 449 -19.64 -23.49 4.25
N SER A 450 -20.54 -22.55 4.59
CA SER A 450 -21.55 -22.75 5.62
C SER A 450 -22.60 -23.77 5.21
N TRP A 451 -22.99 -23.76 3.94
CA TRP A 451 -23.86 -24.80 3.40
C TRP A 451 -23.19 -26.19 3.50
N PHE A 452 -21.91 -26.30 3.14
CA PHE A 452 -21.18 -27.56 3.30
C PHE A 452 -21.00 -27.98 4.76
N ALA A 453 -20.80 -27.04 5.68
CA ALA A 453 -20.76 -27.30 7.11
C ALA A 453 -22.11 -27.85 7.61
N HIS A 454 -23.21 -27.25 7.16
CA HIS A 454 -24.56 -27.74 7.46
C HIS A 454 -24.82 -29.13 6.85
N CYS A 455 -24.33 -29.40 5.63
CA CYS A 455 -24.34 -30.74 5.06
C CYS A 455 -23.58 -31.75 5.92
N ALA A 456 -22.39 -31.38 6.44
CA ALA A 456 -21.64 -32.23 7.35
C ALA A 456 -22.41 -32.50 8.65
N MET A 457 -23.07 -31.48 9.21
CA MET A 457 -23.88 -31.62 10.42
C MET A 457 -25.04 -32.60 10.27
N ILE A 458 -25.69 -32.62 9.10
CA ILE A 458 -26.85 -33.47 8.85
C ILE A 458 -26.43 -34.87 8.41
N LEU A 459 -25.51 -34.96 7.45
CA LEU A 459 -25.21 -36.22 6.77
C LEU A 459 -24.16 -37.06 7.51
N THR A 460 -23.22 -36.41 8.19
CA THR A 460 -22.08 -37.06 8.84
C THR A 460 -21.67 -36.32 10.12
N PRO A 461 -22.51 -36.34 11.17
CA PRO A 461 -22.25 -35.60 12.41
C PRO A 461 -20.91 -35.97 13.08
N ASP A 462 -20.39 -37.17 12.79
CA ASP A 462 -19.09 -37.65 13.26
C ASP A 462 -17.88 -36.88 12.69
N LEU A 463 -18.08 -36.11 11.61
CA LEU A 463 -17.05 -35.25 11.01
C LEU A 463 -16.93 -33.87 11.67
N ILE A 464 -17.70 -33.62 12.73
CA ILE A 464 -17.64 -32.39 13.52
C ILE A 464 -16.59 -32.57 14.62
N LYS A 465 -15.54 -31.76 14.59
CA LYS A 465 -14.49 -31.73 15.61
C LYS A 465 -14.60 -30.44 16.43
N HIS A 466 -14.66 -30.58 17.75
CA HIS A 466 -14.61 -29.43 18.67
C HIS A 466 -13.18 -29.28 19.19
N GLU A 467 -12.56 -28.14 18.91
CA GLU A 467 -11.26 -27.82 19.50
C GLU A 467 -11.49 -27.15 20.86
N GLU A 468 -11.04 -27.80 21.92
CA GLU A 468 -11.01 -27.20 23.24
C GLU A 468 -9.90 -26.15 23.29
N SER A 469 -10.30 -24.88 23.24
CA SER A 469 -9.39 -23.77 23.51
C SER A 469 -8.78 -23.92 24.90
N LYS A 470 -7.46 -23.98 24.99
CA LYS A 470 -6.73 -23.94 26.28
C LYS A 470 -6.81 -22.56 26.97
N ASP A 471 -7.19 -21.52 26.24
CA ASP A 471 -7.41 -20.19 26.81
C ASP A 471 -8.87 -20.06 27.28
N MET A 472 -9.02 -19.58 28.52
CA MET A 472 -10.30 -19.40 29.25
C MET A 472 -11.29 -18.40 28.60
N SER A 473 -11.00 -17.83 27.42
CA SER A 473 -11.90 -16.92 26.70
C SER A 473 -12.79 -17.64 25.68
N THR A 474 -13.78 -18.36 26.22
CA THR A 474 -15.20 -18.46 25.80
C THR A 474 -15.65 -18.56 24.31
N THR A 475 -14.90 -19.12 23.37
CA THR A 475 -15.54 -19.69 22.16
C THR A 475 -14.88 -21.00 21.74
N LYS A 476 -15.59 -22.14 21.88
CA LYS A 476 -15.17 -23.42 21.29
C LYS A 476 -15.24 -23.26 19.77
N LYS A 477 -14.12 -23.49 19.07
CA LYS A 477 -14.12 -23.50 17.60
C LYS A 477 -14.59 -24.87 17.12
N THR A 478 -15.62 -24.88 16.29
CA THR A 478 -16.10 -26.06 15.59
C THR A 478 -15.43 -26.15 14.22
N TYR A 479 -14.82 -27.29 13.92
CA TYR A 479 -14.21 -27.59 12.64
C TYR A 479 -14.98 -28.73 11.96
N TYR A 480 -15.10 -28.64 10.64
CA TYR A 480 -15.80 -29.62 9.82
C TYR A 480 -14.80 -30.26 8.85
N GLU A 481 -14.73 -31.59 8.82
CA GLU A 481 -13.89 -32.32 7.86
C GLU A 481 -14.58 -32.43 6.48
N LEU A 482 -14.72 -31.28 5.80
CA LEU A 482 -15.49 -31.19 4.55
C LEU A 482 -14.93 -32.04 3.40
N ASP A 483 -13.62 -32.28 3.38
CA ASP A 483 -13.00 -33.19 2.41
C ASP A 483 -13.45 -34.65 2.62
N GLU A 484 -13.63 -35.05 3.88
CA GLU A 484 -14.11 -36.39 4.21
C GLU A 484 -15.60 -36.54 3.87
N LEU A 485 -16.41 -35.49 4.10
CA LEU A 485 -17.79 -35.44 3.62
C LEU A 485 -17.86 -35.67 2.10
N ALA A 486 -17.05 -34.92 1.34
CA ALA A 486 -17.02 -35.05 -0.12
C ALA A 486 -16.58 -36.45 -0.55
N ARG A 487 -15.57 -37.04 0.11
CA ARG A 487 -15.13 -38.41 -0.16
C ARG A 487 -16.21 -39.45 0.09
N ARG A 488 -16.85 -39.41 1.27
CA ARG A 488 -17.85 -40.40 1.69
C ARG A 488 -19.12 -40.36 0.85
N ILE A 489 -19.66 -39.17 0.60
CA ILE A 489 -20.95 -39.03 -0.09
C ILE A 489 -20.80 -39.13 -1.61
N ALA A 490 -19.80 -38.45 -2.18
CA ALA A 490 -19.62 -38.43 -3.63
C ALA A 490 -18.74 -39.58 -4.17
N LYS A 491 -18.31 -40.51 -3.31
CA LYS A 491 -17.44 -41.65 -3.66
C LYS A 491 -16.25 -41.20 -4.50
N ILE A 492 -15.59 -40.13 -4.07
CA ILE A 492 -14.37 -39.65 -4.72
C ILE A 492 -13.26 -40.65 -4.34
N ASP A 493 -13.11 -41.71 -5.15
CA ASP A 493 -12.12 -42.77 -4.92
C ASP A 493 -10.71 -42.18 -4.74
N GLU A 494 -9.96 -42.73 -3.77
CA GLU A 494 -8.56 -42.40 -3.45
C GLU A 494 -7.56 -42.70 -4.57
N LEU A 495 -7.98 -43.21 -5.74
CA LEU A 495 -7.08 -43.45 -6.87
C LEU A 495 -6.42 -42.14 -7.27
N SER A 496 -5.15 -42.04 -6.90
CA SER A 496 -4.71 -40.81 -6.28
C SER A 496 -4.47 -39.74 -7.33
N ILE A 497 -4.94 -38.54 -7.04
CA ILE A 497 -4.62 -37.38 -7.87
C ILE A 497 -3.09 -37.20 -7.92
N ASP A 498 -2.40 -37.59 -6.84
CA ASP A 498 -0.95 -37.68 -6.77
C ASP A 498 -0.42 -38.79 -7.71
N ASP A 499 -1.12 -39.90 -7.91
CA ASP A 499 -0.76 -40.98 -8.84
C ASP A 499 -0.89 -40.47 -10.27
N ILE A 500 -1.89 -39.65 -10.60
CA ILE A 500 -2.06 -39.17 -11.98
C ILE A 500 -0.94 -38.19 -12.38
N ASP A 501 -0.56 -37.26 -11.50
CA ASP A 501 0.55 -36.34 -11.77
C ASP A 501 1.92 -37.01 -11.59
N THR A 502 2.06 -37.95 -10.64
CA THR A 502 3.25 -38.79 -10.49
C THR A 502 3.40 -39.74 -11.69
N ILE A 503 2.34 -40.35 -12.20
CA ILE A 503 2.38 -41.21 -13.41
C ILE A 503 2.70 -40.36 -14.64
N LYS A 504 2.19 -39.12 -14.75
CA LYS A 504 2.58 -38.20 -15.84
C LYS A 504 4.04 -37.77 -15.73
N GLN A 505 4.51 -37.45 -14.53
CA GLN A 505 5.90 -37.06 -14.28
C GLN A 505 6.86 -38.24 -14.52
N LEU A 506 6.57 -39.43 -13.99
CA LEU A 506 7.35 -40.65 -14.21
C LEU A 506 7.37 -41.08 -15.69
N ARG A 507 6.25 -40.94 -16.42
CA ARG A 507 6.22 -41.16 -17.88
C ARG A 507 7.03 -40.11 -18.64
N SER A 508 6.98 -38.84 -18.23
CA SER A 508 7.77 -37.77 -18.86
C SER A 508 9.27 -37.88 -18.57
N ALA A 509 9.65 -38.54 -17.47
CA ALA A 509 11.03 -38.77 -17.08
C ALA A 509 11.65 -40.05 -17.68
N GLY A 510 10.92 -40.82 -18.49
CA GLY A 510 11.42 -42.02 -19.16
C GLY A 510 11.74 -43.19 -18.21
N ILE A 511 11.24 -43.18 -16.99
CA ILE A 511 11.53 -44.22 -15.98
C ILE A 511 10.62 -45.43 -16.26
N HIS A 512 11.15 -46.38 -17.03
CA HIS A 512 10.60 -47.73 -17.14
C HIS A 512 11.55 -48.71 -16.45
N GLY A 513 11.13 -49.27 -15.31
CA GLY A 513 11.79 -50.43 -14.71
C GLY A 513 11.98 -50.38 -13.19
N ASN A 514 11.73 -51.55 -12.59
CA ASN A 514 11.95 -51.96 -11.21
C ASN A 514 11.24 -51.14 -10.09
N PRO A 515 10.08 -51.62 -9.60
CA PRO A 515 9.30 -50.99 -8.53
C PRO A 515 10.08 -50.64 -7.26
N ALA A 516 11.10 -51.43 -6.90
CA ALA A 516 11.86 -51.22 -5.66
C ALA A 516 12.71 -49.94 -5.67
N LYS A 517 13.27 -49.56 -6.82
CA LYS A 517 14.01 -48.30 -6.99
C LYS A 517 13.10 -47.08 -7.05
N ILE A 518 11.88 -47.25 -7.57
CA ILE A 518 10.88 -46.20 -7.60
C ILE A 518 10.41 -45.90 -6.17
N LEU A 519 10.14 -46.94 -5.37
CA LEU A 519 9.75 -46.81 -3.96
C LEU A 519 10.81 -46.13 -3.07
N SER A 520 12.11 -46.39 -3.27
CA SER A 520 13.14 -45.74 -2.46
C SER A 520 13.27 -44.24 -2.76
N VAL A 521 13.22 -43.85 -4.04
CA VAL A 521 13.20 -42.44 -4.45
C VAL A 521 11.90 -41.77 -3.99
N PHE A 522 10.79 -42.50 -3.96
CA PHE A 522 9.50 -42.02 -3.47
C PHE A 522 9.55 -41.68 -1.98
N HIS A 523 10.15 -42.53 -1.15
CA HIS A 523 10.29 -42.26 0.29
C HIS A 523 11.19 -41.04 0.57
N GLU A 524 12.33 -40.91 -0.13
CA GLU A 524 13.22 -39.75 0.03
C GLU A 524 12.57 -38.44 -0.46
N CYS A 525 11.75 -38.51 -1.51
CA CYS A 525 10.98 -37.35 -1.98
C CYS A 525 9.83 -36.99 -1.03
N ASN A 526 9.14 -37.97 -0.44
CA ASN A 526 8.05 -37.70 0.51
C ASN A 526 8.55 -36.99 1.75
N ASP A 527 9.66 -37.43 2.35
CA ASP A 527 10.23 -36.77 3.53
C ASP A 527 10.61 -35.30 3.24
N SER A 528 11.13 -35.04 2.04
CA SER A 528 11.47 -33.69 1.57
C SER A 528 10.23 -32.81 1.33
N ILE A 529 9.15 -33.39 0.80
CA ILE A 529 7.86 -32.72 0.56
C ILE A 529 7.20 -32.40 1.91
N ASP A 530 7.16 -33.36 2.85
CA ASP A 530 6.55 -33.19 4.17
C ASP A 530 7.26 -32.10 4.98
N MET A 531 8.59 -32.06 4.95
CA MET A 531 9.34 -30.95 5.55
C MET A 531 9.03 -29.60 4.90
N THR A 532 8.82 -29.58 3.58
CA THR A 532 8.48 -28.36 2.85
C THR A 532 7.07 -27.89 3.20
N ILE A 533 6.10 -28.80 3.30
CA ILE A 533 4.73 -28.53 3.72
C ILE A 533 4.73 -27.97 5.15
N ALA A 534 5.38 -28.64 6.09
CA ALA A 534 5.47 -28.18 7.48
C ALA A 534 6.11 -26.78 7.60
N ARG A 535 7.13 -26.48 6.78
CA ARG A 535 7.72 -25.13 6.72
C ARG A 535 6.73 -24.10 6.19
N LEU A 536 6.00 -24.42 5.12
CA LEU A 536 5.01 -23.53 4.52
C LEU A 536 3.81 -23.28 5.44
N GLU A 537 3.36 -24.29 6.19
CA GLU A 537 2.32 -24.16 7.21
C GLU A 537 2.76 -23.25 8.35
N LYS A 538 3.98 -23.43 8.86
CA LYS A 538 4.57 -22.54 9.87
C LYS A 538 4.68 -21.10 9.37
N GLU A 539 5.09 -20.89 8.13
CA GLU A 539 5.11 -19.56 7.52
C GLU A 539 3.70 -18.96 7.36
N ARG A 540 2.71 -19.78 6.97
CA ARG A 540 1.31 -19.36 6.81
C ARG A 540 0.71 -18.94 8.15
N GLU A 541 0.96 -19.69 9.21
CA GLU A 541 0.50 -19.40 10.57
C GLU A 541 1.15 -18.11 11.10
N GLN A 542 2.46 -17.93 10.92
CA GLN A 542 3.12 -16.67 11.27
C GLN A 542 2.56 -15.46 10.51
N ARG A 543 2.24 -15.63 9.22
CA ARG A 543 1.58 -14.57 8.41
C ARG A 543 0.17 -14.28 8.93
N LYS A 544 -0.59 -15.31 9.29
CA LYS A 544 -1.93 -15.19 9.87
C LYS A 544 -1.90 -14.43 11.19
N GLN A 545 -1.08 -14.85 12.15
CA GLN A 545 -0.89 -14.17 13.44
C GLN A 545 -0.42 -12.71 13.26
N LYS A 546 0.49 -12.44 12.32
CA LYS A 546 0.93 -11.08 12.00
C LYS A 546 -0.19 -10.23 11.39
N SER A 547 -1.06 -10.85 10.58
CA SER A 547 -2.22 -10.16 9.98
C SER A 547 -3.30 -9.86 11.03
N GLU A 548 -3.60 -10.79 11.92
CA GLU A 548 -4.56 -10.62 13.02
C GLU A 548 -4.10 -9.54 14.00
N LYS A 549 -2.82 -9.55 14.41
CA LYS A 549 -2.22 -8.47 15.22
C LYS A 549 -2.35 -7.09 14.56
N ARG A 550 -2.20 -7.02 13.23
CA ARG A 550 -2.37 -5.75 12.48
C ARG A 550 -3.82 -5.29 12.43
N VAL A 551 -4.78 -6.22 12.35
CA VAL A 551 -6.22 -5.90 12.37
C VAL A 551 -6.60 -5.41 13.77
N GLN A 552 -6.22 -6.13 14.83
CA GLN A 552 -6.45 -5.71 16.22
C GLN A 552 -5.84 -4.33 16.51
N GLN A 553 -4.59 -4.09 16.11
CA GLN A 553 -3.97 -2.77 16.23
C GLN A 553 -4.77 -1.69 15.51
N ARG A 554 -5.30 -1.95 14.31
CA ARG A 554 -6.11 -0.98 13.56
C ARG A 554 -7.43 -0.64 14.26
N VAL A 555 -8.08 -1.63 14.88
CA VAL A 555 -9.32 -1.42 15.64
C VAL A 555 -9.04 -0.52 16.85
N VAL A 556 -8.05 -0.86 17.67
CA VAL A 556 -7.66 -0.05 18.84
C VAL A 556 -7.26 1.37 18.43
N LEU A 557 -6.61 1.53 17.29
CA LEU A 557 -6.24 2.86 16.79
C LEU A 557 -7.42 3.67 16.27
N ALA A 558 -8.44 3.03 15.72
CA ALA A 558 -9.68 3.70 15.38
C ALA A 558 -10.38 4.18 16.66
N GLU A 559 -10.44 3.34 17.69
CA GLU A 559 -11.00 3.71 19.01
C GLU A 559 -10.23 4.84 19.69
N ILE A 560 -8.89 4.83 19.60
CA ILE A 560 -8.04 5.92 20.10
C ILE A 560 -8.29 7.19 19.29
N HIS A 561 -8.42 7.08 17.96
CA HIS A 561 -8.75 8.21 17.12
C HIS A 561 -10.12 8.79 17.50
N ASP A 562 -11.12 7.94 17.72
CA ASP A 562 -12.47 8.35 18.12
C ASP A 562 -12.48 8.94 19.52
N ALA A 563 -11.70 8.40 20.47
CA ALA A 563 -11.49 8.99 21.78
C ALA A 563 -10.88 10.39 21.69
N TYR A 564 -9.84 10.56 20.84
CA TYR A 564 -9.26 11.87 20.57
C TYR A 564 -10.27 12.82 19.91
N VAL A 565 -11.04 12.35 18.94
CA VAL A 565 -12.04 13.18 18.24
C VAL A 565 -13.17 13.59 19.19
N THR A 566 -13.61 12.69 20.05
CA THR A 566 -14.69 12.96 21.03
C THR A 566 -14.26 14.07 21.98
N ILE A 567 -13.06 13.97 22.56
CA ILE A 567 -12.56 15.01 23.48
C ILE A 567 -12.22 16.31 22.73
N ASN A 568 -11.71 16.23 21.49
CA ASN A 568 -11.37 17.44 20.72
C ASN A 568 -12.59 18.21 20.20
N ASN A 569 -13.70 17.51 19.94
CA ASN A 569 -14.93 18.12 19.43
C ASN A 569 -15.86 18.61 20.55
N GLN A 570 -15.71 18.07 21.76
CA GLN A 570 -16.33 18.63 22.94
C GLN A 570 -15.53 19.89 23.31
N HIS A 571 -16.13 21.06 23.12
CA HIS A 571 -15.57 22.30 23.67
C HIS A 571 -15.50 22.30 25.20
N ASP A 572 -16.12 21.31 25.84
CA ASP A 572 -16.12 21.10 27.27
C ASP A 572 -15.16 19.97 27.63
N TRP A 573 -14.13 20.31 28.40
CA TRP A 573 -13.30 19.32 29.11
C TRP A 573 -14.19 18.49 30.05
N PRO A 574 -13.94 17.18 30.24
CA PRO A 574 -14.79 16.39 31.14
C PRO A 574 -14.76 16.99 32.55
N LYS A 575 -15.93 17.14 33.19
CA LYS A 575 -16.07 17.84 34.48
C LYS A 575 -15.59 17.03 35.68
N ASP A 576 -15.59 15.70 35.54
CA ASP A 576 -15.29 14.77 36.62
C ASP A 576 -13.83 14.27 36.56
N ILE A 577 -12.89 15.12 36.15
CA ILE A 577 -11.47 14.75 36.06
C ILE A 577 -10.77 15.00 37.39
N GLU A 578 -10.23 13.93 37.97
CA GLU A 578 -9.49 13.99 39.23
C GLU A 578 -7.98 14.09 39.01
N GLN A 579 -7.48 13.54 37.89
CA GLN A 579 -6.07 13.39 37.61
C GLN A 579 -5.73 13.66 36.14
N VAL A 580 -4.66 14.42 35.90
CA VAL A 580 -4.09 14.65 34.56
C VAL A 580 -2.60 14.38 34.58
N TYR A 581 -2.14 13.50 33.70
CA TYR A 581 -0.72 13.23 33.47
C TYR A 581 -0.29 13.74 32.11
N LEU A 582 0.73 14.59 32.09
CA LEU A 582 1.26 15.23 30.89
C LEU A 582 2.59 14.58 30.50
N ASP A 583 2.67 14.00 29.30
CA ASP A 583 3.91 13.46 28.74
C ASP A 583 4.79 14.61 28.23
N GLY A 584 5.65 15.11 29.12
CA GLY A 584 6.48 16.28 28.88
C GLY A 584 7.40 16.13 27.67
N ASN A 585 7.96 14.93 27.43
CA ASN A 585 8.83 14.71 26.27
C ASN A 585 8.07 14.85 24.96
N ASN A 586 6.86 14.32 24.90
CA ASN A 586 6.03 14.42 23.72
C ASN A 586 5.57 15.87 23.46
N MET A 587 5.23 16.60 24.52
CA MET A 587 4.78 18.00 24.45
C MET A 587 5.85 18.95 23.90
N MET A 588 7.15 18.69 24.18
CA MET A 588 8.27 19.52 23.68
C MET A 588 8.32 19.67 22.16
N PHE A 589 7.79 18.70 21.42
CA PHE A 589 7.90 18.68 19.96
C PHE A 589 6.62 19.08 19.24
N VAL A 590 5.57 19.48 19.95
CA VAL A 590 4.25 19.74 19.34
C VAL A 590 4.15 21.14 18.76
N ILE A 591 4.61 22.15 19.50
CA ILE A 591 4.62 23.56 19.09
C ILE A 591 5.98 23.91 18.49
N ASP A 592 6.02 24.64 17.37
CA ASP A 592 7.25 24.92 16.63
C ASP A 592 8.25 25.79 17.42
N SER A 593 7.79 26.73 18.24
CA SER A 593 8.64 27.53 19.15
C SER A 593 9.28 26.68 20.25
N LEU A 594 8.51 25.82 20.93
CA LEU A 594 9.03 24.86 21.93
C LEU A 594 10.02 23.88 21.30
N ARG A 595 9.69 23.35 20.10
CA ARG A 595 10.55 22.47 19.32
C ARG A 595 11.87 23.16 18.96
N ARG A 596 11.83 24.42 18.53
CA ARG A 596 13.02 25.22 18.21
C ARG A 596 13.92 25.40 19.44
N LEU A 597 13.36 25.71 20.60
CA LEU A 597 14.11 25.77 21.86
C LEU A 597 14.78 24.43 22.19
N CYS A 598 14.04 23.32 22.06
CA CYS A 598 14.57 21.99 22.33
C CYS A 598 15.73 21.64 21.38
N LEU A 599 15.57 21.88 20.08
CA LEU A 599 16.59 21.62 19.06
C LEU A 599 17.85 22.49 19.22
N ASN A 600 17.71 23.69 19.77
CA ASN A 600 18.82 24.58 20.10
C ASN A 600 19.54 24.20 21.41
N ARG A 601 19.33 22.97 21.91
CA ARG A 601 19.88 22.46 23.18
C ARG A 601 19.48 23.28 24.40
N ALA A 602 18.40 24.05 24.31
CA ALA A 602 17.83 24.80 25.42
C ALA A 602 16.72 24.00 26.13
N GLY A 603 16.92 22.68 26.31
CA GLY A 603 15.92 21.76 26.89
C GLY A 603 15.33 22.25 28.22
N LYS A 604 16.17 22.77 29.12
CA LYS A 604 15.72 23.37 30.40
C LYS A 604 14.75 24.55 30.23
N LYS A 605 14.93 25.35 29.17
CA LYS A 605 14.01 26.47 28.87
C LYS A 605 12.69 25.93 28.30
N THR A 606 12.75 24.88 27.48
CA THR A 606 11.56 24.21 26.95
C THR A 606 10.76 23.52 28.07
N GLU A 607 11.41 22.77 28.95
CA GLU A 607 10.80 22.15 30.14
C GLU A 607 10.09 23.22 30.97
N ARG A 608 10.81 24.29 31.34
CA ARG A 608 10.25 25.41 32.10
C ARG A 608 9.05 26.03 31.42
N ALA A 609 9.11 26.26 30.10
CA ALA A 609 8.02 26.85 29.36
C ALA A 609 6.75 25.97 29.37
N ILE A 610 6.89 24.66 29.24
CA ILE A 610 5.75 23.73 29.32
C ILE A 610 5.20 23.72 30.75
N THR A 611 6.06 23.71 31.76
CA THR A 611 5.68 23.80 33.18
C THR A 611 4.89 25.08 33.45
N ASP A 612 5.36 26.24 32.99
CA ASP A 612 4.67 27.53 33.17
C ASP A 612 3.29 27.54 32.50
N ILE A 613 3.17 26.96 31.29
CA ILE A 613 1.88 26.82 30.59
C ILE A 613 0.94 25.88 31.35
N ALA A 614 1.42 24.73 31.81
CA ALA A 614 0.62 23.76 32.54
C ALA A 614 0.17 24.30 33.91
N ALA A 615 1.01 25.07 34.61
CA ALA A 615 0.67 25.75 35.85
C ALA A 615 -0.44 26.78 35.64
N ALA A 616 -0.29 27.68 34.67
CA ALA A 616 -1.29 28.69 34.33
C ALA A 616 -2.63 28.05 33.91
N TRP A 617 -2.57 26.96 33.14
CA TRP A 617 -3.75 26.19 32.76
C TRP A 617 -4.46 25.57 33.97
N ASN A 618 -3.73 24.95 34.90
CA ASN A 618 -4.33 24.32 36.07
C ASN A 618 -4.87 25.34 37.10
N GLU A 619 -4.31 26.55 37.14
CA GLU A 619 -4.88 27.65 37.94
C GLU A 619 -6.31 28.02 37.51
N HIS A 620 -6.68 27.80 36.24
CA HIS A 620 -8.04 28.03 35.74
C HIS A 620 -8.93 26.79 35.84
N MET A 621 -8.35 25.60 35.64
CA MET A 621 -9.11 24.34 35.63
C MET A 621 -9.36 23.77 37.03
N HIS A 622 -8.53 24.12 38.01
CA HIS A 622 -8.60 23.64 39.39
C HIS A 622 -8.62 22.10 39.51
N ILE A 623 -7.87 21.40 38.65
CA ILE A 623 -7.79 19.94 38.73
C ILE A 623 -6.90 19.55 39.92
N PRO A 624 -7.37 18.66 40.82
CA PRO A 624 -6.67 18.37 42.07
C PRO A 624 -5.25 17.82 41.86
N ASN A 625 -5.07 16.93 40.88
CA ASN A 625 -3.79 16.26 40.65
C ASN A 625 -3.37 16.43 39.19
N VAL A 626 -2.40 17.31 38.94
CA VAL A 626 -1.77 17.44 37.63
C VAL A 626 -0.27 17.16 37.76
N ASP A 627 0.22 16.17 37.05
CA ASP A 627 1.64 15.75 37.06
C ASP A 627 2.24 15.83 35.65
N LEU A 628 3.27 16.65 35.49
CA LEU A 628 4.04 16.81 34.26
C LEU A 628 5.31 15.97 34.34
N ILE A 629 5.39 14.94 33.50
CA ILE A 629 6.42 13.89 33.61
C ILE A 629 7.40 13.98 32.44
N PHE A 630 8.69 14.11 32.75
CA PHE A 630 9.79 14.07 31.77
C PHE A 630 10.62 12.79 31.94
N ASP A 631 11.34 12.38 30.88
CA ASP A 631 12.21 11.19 30.92
C ASP A 631 13.28 11.40 32.00
N SER A 632 13.91 12.56 31.95
CA SER A 632 14.85 13.05 32.94
C SER A 632 14.69 14.56 33.05
N THR A 633 14.37 15.05 34.23
CA THR A 633 14.43 16.48 34.54
C THR A 633 15.13 16.72 35.86
N ARG A 634 15.77 17.88 35.98
CA ARG A 634 16.32 18.37 37.26
C ARG A 634 15.36 19.30 38.00
N GLN A 635 14.23 19.63 37.39
CA GLN A 635 13.19 20.49 37.96
C GLN A 635 12.18 19.61 38.71
N LEU A 636 12.59 19.06 39.85
CA LEU A 636 11.75 18.19 40.69
C LEU A 636 10.95 19.00 41.72
N ASP A 637 10.31 20.08 41.27
CA ASP A 637 9.62 21.02 42.14
C ASP A 637 8.13 21.09 41.78
N GLN A 638 7.31 21.36 42.79
CA GLN A 638 5.92 21.77 42.58
C GLN A 638 5.92 23.22 42.09
N VAL A 639 5.32 23.48 40.93
CA VAL A 639 5.21 24.82 40.36
C VAL A 639 3.74 25.23 40.35
N GLY A 640 3.37 26.11 41.26
CA GLY A 640 1.96 26.43 41.48
C GLY A 640 1.17 25.21 41.95
N SER A 641 0.08 24.88 41.25
CA SER A 641 -0.79 23.73 41.55
C SER A 641 -0.39 22.44 40.80
N ILE A 642 0.70 22.45 40.03
CA ILE A 642 1.15 21.26 39.28
C ILE A 642 2.40 20.65 39.89
N LYS A 643 2.49 19.32 39.83
CA LYS A 643 3.68 18.55 40.19
C LYS A 643 4.52 18.31 38.93
N VAL A 644 5.85 18.43 39.04
CA VAL A 644 6.77 18.06 37.97
C VAL A 644 7.60 16.86 38.42
N SER A 645 7.57 15.78 37.63
CA SER A 645 8.23 14.52 37.96
C SER A 645 9.24 14.10 36.89
N SER A 646 10.26 13.36 37.33
CA SER A 646 11.22 12.69 36.45
C SER A 646 10.96 11.19 36.51
N ALA A 647 10.85 10.54 35.34
CA ALA A 647 10.74 9.09 35.26
C ALA A 647 12.03 8.40 35.73
N GLN A 648 13.18 8.94 35.36
CA GLN A 648 14.46 8.48 35.86
C GLN A 648 14.74 8.96 37.29
N PRO A 649 15.38 8.13 38.13
CA PRO A 649 16.03 6.85 37.79
C PRO A 649 15.13 5.61 37.91
N SER A 650 13.92 5.73 38.48
CA SER A 650 13.06 4.57 38.78
C SER A 650 12.54 3.85 37.55
N TYR A 651 12.34 4.59 36.46
CA TYR A 651 11.85 4.09 35.18
C TYR A 651 12.84 4.44 34.07
N LYS A 652 12.83 3.66 32.99
CA LYS A 652 13.70 3.91 31.85
C LYS A 652 13.23 5.11 31.04
N THR A 653 11.91 5.23 30.85
CA THR A 653 11.25 6.29 30.09
C THR A 653 9.97 6.77 30.80
N THR A 654 9.46 7.93 30.41
CA THR A 654 8.14 8.44 30.81
C THR A 654 7.02 7.45 30.46
N ASP A 655 7.13 6.74 29.32
CA ASP A 655 6.16 5.72 28.91
C ASP A 655 5.99 4.64 29.99
N ASP A 656 7.09 4.08 30.51
CA ASP A 656 7.06 3.05 31.54
C ASP A 656 6.38 3.54 32.82
N MET A 657 6.68 4.79 33.23
CA MET A 657 6.08 5.42 34.41
C MET A 657 4.58 5.65 34.22
N LEU A 658 4.15 6.13 33.06
CA LEU A 658 2.74 6.39 32.74
C LEU A 658 1.91 5.10 32.71
N ILE A 659 2.48 4.00 32.20
CA ILE A 659 1.82 2.68 32.21
C ILE A 659 1.63 2.20 33.65
N GLU A 660 2.67 2.29 34.50
CA GLU A 660 2.55 1.90 35.91
C GLU A 660 1.54 2.74 36.68
N ILE A 661 1.48 4.05 36.39
CA ILE A 661 0.48 4.97 36.97
C ILE A 661 -0.93 4.54 36.54
N ALA A 662 -1.15 4.28 35.25
CA ALA A 662 -2.44 3.81 34.72
C ALA A 662 -2.86 2.48 35.36
N GLN A 663 -1.93 1.59 35.66
CA GLN A 663 -2.25 0.31 36.33
C GLN A 663 -2.64 0.48 37.80
N ARG A 664 -2.23 1.56 38.46
CA ARG A 664 -2.48 1.80 39.89
C ARG A 664 -3.66 2.71 40.18
N THR A 665 -4.12 3.48 39.19
CA THR A 665 -5.11 4.54 39.38
C THR A 665 -6.50 4.12 38.89
N ASN A 666 -7.54 4.83 39.34
CA ASN A 666 -8.88 4.64 38.79
C ASN A 666 -8.95 5.31 37.41
N ASN A 667 -9.00 4.50 36.35
CA ASN A 667 -8.73 4.96 35.00
C ASN A 667 -9.84 5.80 34.37
N GLN A 668 -11.08 5.75 34.91
CA GLN A 668 -12.22 6.48 34.34
C GLN A 668 -12.14 8.01 34.56
N HIS A 669 -11.41 8.47 35.58
CA HIS A 669 -11.28 9.89 35.94
C HIS A 669 -9.87 10.44 35.69
N THR A 670 -9.08 9.71 34.90
CA THR A 670 -7.68 10.01 34.62
C THR A 670 -7.47 10.34 33.15
N ILE A 671 -6.95 11.53 32.87
CA ILE A 671 -6.52 11.93 31.52
C ILE A 671 -5.01 11.78 31.40
N ILE A 672 -4.57 11.18 30.30
CA ILE A 672 -3.16 11.15 29.90
C ILE A 672 -3.00 11.88 28.57
N VAL A 673 -2.08 12.84 28.54
CA VAL A 673 -1.80 13.67 27.36
C VAL A 673 -0.54 13.19 26.67
N THR A 674 -0.67 12.46 25.57
CA THR A 674 0.47 11.98 24.74
C THR A 674 0.09 11.87 23.26
N SER A 675 1.07 11.97 22.37
CA SER A 675 0.91 11.62 20.95
C SER A 675 1.65 10.34 20.56
N ASP A 676 2.36 9.70 21.50
CA ASP A 676 3.01 8.43 21.23
C ASP A 676 1.93 7.35 21.02
N ARG A 677 1.98 6.75 19.83
CA ARG A 677 0.99 5.78 19.39
C ARG A 677 1.12 4.44 20.10
N ALA A 678 2.34 4.02 20.42
CA ALA A 678 2.58 2.76 21.12
C ALA A 678 2.10 2.88 22.57
N LEU A 679 2.43 3.98 23.24
CA LEU A 679 1.97 4.27 24.59
C LEU A 679 0.44 4.42 24.65
N ALA A 680 -0.16 5.21 23.75
CA ALA A 680 -1.60 5.39 23.69
C ALA A 680 -2.39 4.07 23.56
N ILE A 681 -1.87 3.09 22.80
CA ILE A 681 -2.48 1.75 22.71
C ILE A 681 -2.50 1.07 24.07
N GLN A 682 -1.38 1.11 24.81
CA GLN A 682 -1.28 0.45 26.10
C GLN A 682 -2.17 1.13 27.14
N LEU A 683 -2.14 2.45 27.22
CA LEU A 683 -2.98 3.23 28.13
C LEU A 683 -4.49 3.09 27.84
N LYS A 684 -4.87 2.88 26.57
CA LYS A 684 -6.27 2.62 26.21
C LYS A 684 -6.76 1.28 26.76
N HIS A 685 -5.90 0.25 26.79
CA HIS A 685 -6.24 -1.04 27.40
C HIS A 685 -6.45 -0.94 28.91
N GLU A 686 -5.74 -0.03 29.58
CA GLU A 686 -5.95 0.25 31.00
C GLU A 686 -7.23 1.10 31.24
N GLY A 687 -7.82 1.68 30.20
CA GLY A 687 -9.10 2.42 30.29
C GLY A 687 -8.95 3.92 30.54
N CYS A 688 -7.75 4.50 30.39
CA CYS A 688 -7.53 5.94 30.58
C CYS A 688 -8.17 6.77 29.45
N LEU A 689 -8.51 8.02 29.76
CA LEU A 689 -8.89 9.02 28.76
C LEU A 689 -7.63 9.59 28.11
N LEU A 690 -7.58 9.62 26.77
CA LEU A 690 -6.40 10.03 26.03
C LEU A 690 -6.64 11.34 25.30
N VAL A 691 -5.74 12.30 25.47
CA VAL A 691 -5.79 13.60 24.79
C VAL A 691 -4.50 13.83 24.01
N LYS A 692 -4.61 14.34 22.77
CA LYS A 692 -3.42 14.72 22.01
C LYS A 692 -2.83 16.01 22.61
N PRO A 693 -1.51 16.13 22.73
CA PRO A 693 -0.85 17.36 23.15
C PRO A 693 -1.31 18.61 22.40
N TYR A 694 -1.51 18.51 21.08
CA TYR A 694 -2.01 19.65 20.28
C TYR A 694 -3.39 20.11 20.76
N ALA A 695 -4.27 19.18 21.09
CA ALA A 695 -5.61 19.51 21.58
C ALA A 695 -5.57 20.09 22.99
N TRP A 696 -4.70 19.56 23.85
CA TRP A 696 -4.45 20.15 25.16
C TRP A 696 -3.93 21.59 25.03
N PHE A 697 -2.97 21.85 24.13
CA PHE A 697 -2.48 23.21 23.86
C PHE A 697 -3.54 24.12 23.25
N ALA A 698 -4.41 23.61 22.37
CA ALA A 698 -5.54 24.36 21.83
C ALA A 698 -6.51 24.75 22.96
N HIS A 699 -6.80 23.82 23.87
CA HIS A 699 -7.61 24.09 25.06
C HIS A 699 -6.95 25.12 25.99
N CYS A 700 -5.62 25.04 26.18
CA CYS A 700 -4.87 26.09 26.89
C CYS A 700 -5.03 27.45 26.22
N ALA A 701 -4.93 27.53 24.88
CA ALA A 701 -5.14 28.78 24.15
C ALA A 701 -6.57 29.31 24.34
N MET A 702 -7.57 28.42 24.35
CA MET A 702 -8.97 28.80 24.56
C MET A 702 -9.22 29.43 25.93
N ILE A 703 -8.57 28.92 26.98
CA ILE A 703 -8.80 29.38 28.35
C ILE A 703 -7.91 30.59 28.67
N LEU A 704 -6.62 30.49 28.39
CA LEU A 704 -5.62 31.46 28.86
C LEU A 704 -5.53 32.69 27.95
N THR A 705 -5.77 32.52 26.66
CA THR A 705 -5.61 33.58 25.65
C THR A 705 -6.67 33.47 24.54
N PRO A 706 -7.96 33.67 24.84
CA PRO A 706 -9.04 33.48 23.86
C PRO A 706 -8.89 34.35 22.60
N ASP A 707 -8.16 35.46 22.69
CA ASP A 707 -7.84 36.36 21.58
C ASP A 707 -6.92 35.74 20.52
N LEU A 708 -6.24 34.63 20.84
CA LEU A 708 -5.39 33.89 19.89
C LEU A 708 -6.17 32.91 19.01
N ILE A 709 -7.49 32.78 19.23
CA ILE A 709 -8.39 31.97 18.40
C ILE A 709 -8.77 32.78 17.17
N LYS A 710 -8.38 32.30 15.98
CA LYS A 710 -8.77 32.89 14.70
C LYS A 710 -9.78 31.97 14.02
N HIS A 711 -10.99 32.47 13.79
CA HIS A 711 -11.96 31.80 12.93
C HIS A 711 -11.70 32.21 11.49
N GLU A 712 -11.20 31.30 10.67
CA GLU A 712 -11.09 31.56 9.24
C GLU A 712 -12.49 31.41 8.64
N GLU A 713 -13.11 32.53 8.24
CA GLU A 713 -14.34 32.48 7.46
C GLU A 713 -14.02 31.86 6.11
N SER A 714 -14.37 30.58 5.97
CA SER A 714 -14.33 29.92 4.68
C SER A 714 -15.29 30.66 3.74
N LYS A 715 -14.77 31.21 2.65
CA LYS A 715 -15.59 31.77 1.57
C LYS A 715 -16.45 30.72 0.87
N ASP A 716 -16.18 29.43 1.11
CA ASP A 716 -16.99 28.32 0.62
C ASP A 716 -18.03 27.90 1.67
N MET A 717 -19.30 28.23 1.41
CA MET A 717 -20.49 27.91 2.22
C MET A 717 -20.69 26.42 2.55
N SER A 718 -19.86 25.52 2.02
CA SER A 718 -19.98 24.06 2.18
C SER A 718 -18.92 23.41 3.09
N THR A 719 -18.00 24.19 3.67
CA THR A 719 -16.92 23.64 4.53
C THR A 719 -17.06 24.11 5.97
N THR A 720 -17.00 23.16 6.91
CA THR A 720 -16.95 23.42 8.36
C THR A 720 -15.88 24.47 8.67
N LYS A 721 -16.26 25.57 9.35
CA LYS A 721 -15.34 26.63 9.78
C LYS A 721 -14.16 26.00 10.53
N LYS A 722 -12.94 26.19 10.02
CA LYS A 722 -11.72 25.73 10.71
C LYS A 722 -11.30 26.79 11.72
N THR A 723 -11.22 26.39 12.98
CA THR A 723 -10.67 27.22 14.06
C THR A 723 -9.15 27.03 14.10
N TYR A 724 -8.40 28.11 14.03
CA TYR A 724 -6.94 28.11 14.14
C TYR A 724 -6.50 28.70 15.47
N TYR A 725 -5.52 28.07 16.12
CA TYR A 725 -4.95 28.51 17.39
C TYR A 725 -3.49 28.93 17.16
N ASP A 726 -3.13 30.17 17.52
CA ASP A 726 -1.75 30.66 17.46
C ASP A 726 -0.93 30.15 18.66
N LEU A 727 -0.58 28.87 18.63
CA LEU A 727 0.09 28.20 19.75
C LEU A 727 1.53 28.70 20.00
N ASP A 728 2.19 29.26 18.98
CA ASP A 728 3.51 29.89 19.13
C ASP A 728 3.39 31.20 19.93
N GLU A 729 2.34 31.97 19.71
CA GLU A 729 2.06 33.17 20.50
C GLU A 729 1.64 32.83 21.94
N LEU A 730 0.86 31.77 22.15
CA LEU A 730 0.54 31.27 23.49
C LEU A 730 1.84 30.97 24.27
N ALA A 731 2.74 30.19 23.67
CA ALA A 731 4.00 29.83 24.29
C ALA A 731 4.86 31.07 24.61
N ARG A 732 4.90 32.07 23.70
CA ARG A 732 5.63 33.32 23.95
C ARG A 732 5.04 34.13 25.11
N ARG A 733 3.71 34.31 25.15
CA ARG A 733 3.04 35.14 26.16
C ARG A 733 3.13 34.56 27.56
N ILE A 734 2.85 33.27 27.70
CA ILE A 734 2.78 32.61 29.01
C ILE A 734 4.17 32.29 29.55
N ALA A 735 5.02 31.67 28.72
CA ALA A 735 6.36 31.24 29.16
C ALA A 735 7.45 32.31 28.98
N LYS A 736 7.10 33.52 28.52
CA LYS A 736 8.03 34.64 28.28
C LYS A 736 9.24 34.20 27.45
N ILE A 737 8.99 33.43 26.39
CA ILE A 737 10.04 32.95 25.49
C ILE A 737 10.45 34.10 24.56
N ASP A 738 11.64 34.66 24.79
CA ASP A 738 12.34 35.44 23.78
C ASP A 738 12.96 34.48 22.76
N LEU A 739 12.42 34.49 21.53
CA LEU A 739 12.88 33.64 20.40
C LEU A 739 14.11 34.19 19.70
#